data_AF-A0A5A7QV88-F1
#
_entry.id   AF-A0A5A7QV88-F1
#
_cell.length_a   1.000
_cell.length_b   1.000
_cell.length_c   1.000
_cell.angle_alpha   90.00
_cell.angle_beta   90.00
_cell.angle_gamma   90.00
#
_symmetry.space_group_name_H-M   'P 1'
#
loop_
_entity.id
_entity.type
_entity.pdbx_description
1 polymer ?
#
loop_
_entity_poly.entity_id
_entity_poly.type
_entity_poly.pdbx_seq_one_letter_code
_entity_poly.pdbx_strand_id
1 'polypeptide(L)'
;MWPSLIWKAKQGGIDVIDTYVFWNLHEPQQGQYDFSGRHDIVEFIKEVQAQGLYVCLRIGPFIEEQFYMKNFTTKIVDLMKSEKLYASQGGPIILSQIENEYQNVERAFHDKGPPYVLWAAKMAVGLKTGVPWIMCKQDDAPDPVINTCNGIRCGETFSGPNSANKPALWTENWTHFYYDPAPLDEYGLITQPKWGHLQELHAAVKLCSYTLLYGSRNITSLGALQDVSTQSNTRTRQPAVKLDSAEKWEEYNEIIPIFEDTSMRSDFLLEQMSTTKDTSDYLWYTTSYEQTEDSEQVITVKSRGHALRAFVNGELVGAGHGFFRNTDFTFETKIDLKSGINNISLLSIMVGLPDSGAYMERRAAGLESVSIQSNRVVENMRANFQWGYQVGLLGEKSQIYTEEGSKHTCWSKLSNYSRPLKWYKTKFDAPDGPDPVALNLATMGKGEAWKNMVIFRWLVATALAAALCIVSGRHVSYDGRSLMIDGQRKLFFSGSIHYPRSTPDMWPSLISKAKSGGLNAIDTYVFWNLHEPQPGQYDFRGRHDIIRFIKEVEAQGLYVCLRIGPFIESEWSYGGLPFWLHDVPNIVFRSDNGPFKINACNGFRCGETFVGPNSAKKPAIWTENWTHFYDLYGSITKIRAVEDIAYQVALFIVKMNGSFINYYMAYVYSRKKGECAAFLVNTNSRHNADVQFRNRTYQIPRHSISILPDCKTVVFNTAKVSARNNNTRTRQPVVKLDSPQKWEEYDEVIPVFDDTSLRSHLLLEQMKTTKDKTDYLWYTASYQQDKQSQAVINVTSRGHVLRAFVNGALIGSGHGTKRNTNFRFETKIALKGGVNNISLLSSMVGLPDSGAFMERSAAGVETVSIHNDRALEKNLMTNNQWGYQVGLLGERLQIYTEKGSIQAQWRKFNPSSKTLKWYKTTFDALEGSNPVALNLGTMGKGEAWINGQSIGRYWISFLTPAGTPSQIWYHLPRSFLRPTGNLLVLFEEEIGNPLGITVDTI
;
A
#
# COMPACT_ATOMS: atom_id res chain seq x y z
N MET A 1 -7.23 -15.84 14.95
CA MET A 1 -6.22 -14.75 14.79
C MET A 1 -5.90 -14.06 16.11
N TRP A 2 -6.91 -13.68 16.91
CA TRP A 2 -6.76 -12.88 18.13
C TRP A 2 -5.58 -13.26 19.07
N PRO A 3 -5.33 -14.55 19.41
CA PRO A 3 -4.18 -14.90 20.25
C PRO A 3 -2.83 -14.37 19.73
N SER A 4 -2.62 -14.44 18.41
CA SER A 4 -1.36 -13.98 17.80
C SER A 4 -1.22 -12.45 17.79
N LEU A 5 -2.32 -11.74 17.55
CA LEU A 5 -2.38 -10.27 17.61
C LEU A 5 -2.03 -9.76 19.03
N ILE A 6 -2.74 -10.31 20.02
CA ILE A 6 -2.61 -9.95 21.44
C ILE A 6 -1.18 -10.24 21.92
N TRP A 7 -0.61 -11.39 21.57
CA TRP A 7 0.77 -11.73 21.89
C TRP A 7 1.79 -10.76 21.28
N LYS A 8 1.57 -10.30 20.04
CA LYS A 8 2.48 -9.37 19.35
C LYS A 8 2.37 -7.94 19.87
N ALA A 9 1.18 -7.50 20.29
CA ALA A 9 0.99 -6.25 21.02
C ALA A 9 1.73 -6.27 22.38
N LYS A 10 1.59 -7.40 23.09
CA LYS A 10 2.21 -7.71 24.38
C LYS A 10 3.74 -7.70 24.32
N GLN A 11 4.37 -8.34 23.33
CA GLN A 11 5.82 -8.18 23.19
C GLN A 11 6.19 -6.73 22.82
N GLY A 12 5.32 -6.01 22.12
CA GLY A 12 5.51 -4.65 21.61
C GLY A 12 5.34 -3.49 22.56
N GLY A 13 5.27 -3.74 23.87
CA GLY A 13 5.06 -2.65 24.82
C GLY A 13 3.64 -2.10 24.88
N ILE A 14 2.65 -2.74 24.25
CA ILE A 14 1.24 -2.34 24.33
C ILE A 14 0.52 -3.16 25.41
N ASP A 15 0.03 -2.50 26.47
CA ASP A 15 -0.72 -3.16 27.55
C ASP A 15 -2.20 -3.28 27.29
N VAL A 16 -2.73 -2.23 26.68
CA VAL A 16 -4.15 -1.97 26.58
C VAL A 16 -4.49 -2.25 25.13
N ILE A 17 -5.22 -3.34 24.90
CA ILE A 17 -5.83 -3.59 23.61
C ILE A 17 -7.04 -2.65 23.52
N ASP A 18 -6.93 -1.64 22.67
CA ASP A 18 -8.03 -0.72 22.33
C ASP A 18 -8.88 -1.37 21.24
N THR A 19 -10.21 -1.36 21.39
CA THR A 19 -11.12 -1.98 20.42
C THR A 19 -12.48 -1.30 20.39
N TYR A 20 -13.14 -1.34 19.23
CA TYR A 20 -14.50 -0.84 19.03
C TYR A 20 -15.53 -1.98 19.08
N VAL A 21 -16.79 -1.64 19.38
CA VAL A 21 -17.94 -2.55 19.28
C VAL A 21 -18.77 -2.20 18.03
N PHE A 22 -18.95 -3.17 17.13
CA PHE A 22 -19.56 -2.94 15.82
C PHE A 22 -21.05 -3.29 15.81
N TRP A 23 -21.91 -2.36 16.22
CA TRP A 23 -23.35 -2.60 16.43
C TRP A 23 -24.05 -3.22 15.22
N ASN A 24 -23.81 -2.72 13.99
CA ASN A 24 -24.41 -3.25 12.78
C ASN A 24 -24.06 -4.73 12.48
N LEU A 25 -22.92 -5.22 12.96
CA LEU A 25 -22.54 -6.63 12.88
C LEU A 25 -23.13 -7.46 14.03
N HIS A 26 -23.31 -6.85 15.20
CA HIS A 26 -23.86 -7.52 16.38
C HIS A 26 -25.39 -7.52 16.43
N GLU A 27 -26.08 -6.64 15.71
CA GLU A 27 -27.56 -6.58 15.60
C GLU A 27 -27.98 -6.34 14.13
N PRO A 28 -27.70 -7.29 13.20
CA PRO A 28 -27.98 -7.13 11.76
C PRO A 28 -29.48 -7.07 11.42
N GLN A 29 -30.34 -7.50 12.34
CA GLN A 29 -31.78 -7.20 12.33
C GLN A 29 -32.20 -6.83 13.76
N GLN A 30 -33.15 -5.89 13.90
CA GLN A 30 -33.59 -5.38 15.19
C GLN A 30 -34.02 -6.52 16.14
N GLY A 31 -33.38 -6.59 17.31
CA GLY A 31 -33.60 -7.63 18.33
C GLY A 31 -32.95 -9.00 18.06
N GLN A 32 -32.28 -9.20 16.92
CA GLN A 32 -31.53 -10.42 16.60
C GLN A 32 -30.03 -10.17 16.77
N TYR A 33 -29.42 -10.83 17.76
CA TYR A 33 -28.03 -10.58 18.14
C TYR A 33 -27.06 -11.66 17.62
N ASP A 34 -25.92 -11.23 17.06
CA ASP A 34 -24.77 -12.10 16.74
C ASP A 34 -23.53 -11.73 17.58
N PHE A 35 -23.07 -12.72 18.35
CA PHE A 35 -21.83 -12.69 19.12
C PHE A 35 -21.01 -13.96 18.85
N SER A 36 -21.03 -14.47 17.61
CA SER A 36 -20.39 -15.73 17.23
C SER A 36 -19.21 -15.56 16.28
N GLY A 37 -18.27 -16.50 16.32
CA GLY A 37 -17.10 -16.51 15.44
C GLY A 37 -16.30 -15.21 15.53
N ARG A 38 -16.10 -14.52 14.40
CA ARG A 38 -15.37 -13.23 14.38
C ARG A 38 -16.10 -12.08 15.09
N HIS A 39 -17.35 -12.27 15.50
CA HIS A 39 -18.15 -11.31 16.28
C HIS A 39 -18.23 -11.70 17.78
N ASP A 40 -17.55 -12.76 18.24
CA ASP A 40 -17.47 -13.08 19.67
C ASP A 40 -16.48 -12.15 20.40
N ILE A 41 -16.99 -10.99 20.81
CA ILE A 41 -16.26 -10.00 21.58
C ILE A 41 -15.94 -10.47 23.01
N VAL A 42 -16.65 -11.48 23.53
CA VAL A 42 -16.39 -12.07 24.85
C VAL A 42 -15.18 -13.01 24.78
N GLU A 43 -15.09 -13.87 23.77
CA GLU A 43 -13.90 -14.69 23.49
C GLU A 43 -12.68 -13.80 23.24
N PHE A 44 -12.81 -12.74 22.42
CA PHE A 44 -11.73 -11.79 22.19
C PHE A 44 -11.17 -11.20 23.48
N ILE A 45 -12.02 -10.66 24.36
CA ILE A 45 -11.60 -9.99 25.60
C ILE A 45 -11.04 -11.01 26.61
N LYS A 46 -11.57 -12.25 26.66
CA LYS A 46 -11.01 -13.33 27.46
C LYS A 46 -9.61 -13.73 27.00
N GLU A 47 -9.33 -13.72 25.71
CA GLU A 47 -7.97 -13.97 25.18
C GLU A 47 -7.00 -12.84 25.59
N VAL A 48 -7.44 -11.58 25.62
CA VAL A 48 -6.63 -10.47 26.17
C VAL A 48 -6.30 -10.70 27.65
N GLN A 49 -7.26 -11.17 28.44
CA GLN A 49 -7.06 -11.50 29.86
C GLN A 49 -6.16 -12.72 30.08
N ALA A 50 -6.36 -13.80 29.32
CA ALA A 50 -5.55 -15.02 29.39
C ALA A 50 -4.08 -14.71 29.08
N GLN A 51 -3.87 -13.82 28.10
CA GLN A 51 -2.59 -13.21 27.84
C GLN A 51 -2.34 -11.93 28.66
N GLY A 52 -2.77 -11.86 29.92
CA GLY A 52 -2.34 -10.87 30.91
C GLY A 52 -2.09 -9.45 30.36
N LEU A 53 -3.09 -8.90 29.67
CA LEU A 53 -3.17 -7.54 29.16
C LEU A 53 -4.49 -6.92 29.63
N TYR A 54 -4.60 -5.59 29.54
CA TYR A 54 -5.86 -4.86 29.78
C TYR A 54 -6.58 -4.50 28.47
N VAL A 55 -7.83 -4.03 28.59
CA VAL A 55 -8.68 -3.61 27.47
C VAL A 55 -9.23 -2.19 27.67
N CYS A 56 -9.27 -1.42 26.58
CA CYS A 56 -10.08 -0.22 26.45
C CYS A 56 -11.23 -0.53 25.47
N LEU A 57 -12.47 -0.56 25.98
CA LEU A 57 -13.63 -1.02 25.23
C LEU A 57 -14.47 0.17 24.75
N ARG A 58 -14.42 0.46 23.45
CA ARG A 58 -15.05 1.64 22.85
C ARG A 58 -16.41 1.25 22.26
N ILE A 59 -17.47 1.55 22.99
CA ILE A 59 -18.83 1.03 22.73
C ILE A 59 -19.61 1.93 21.75
N GLY A 60 -19.22 3.20 21.62
CA GLY A 60 -19.69 4.06 20.53
C GLY A 60 -19.06 3.69 19.17
N PRO A 61 -19.63 4.16 18.04
CA PRO A 61 -20.54 5.31 17.93
C PRO A 61 -22.01 4.95 17.59
N PHE A 62 -22.88 5.98 17.53
CA PHE A 62 -23.97 6.25 16.55
C PHE A 62 -25.34 6.72 17.08
N ILE A 63 -25.90 7.65 16.27
CA ILE A 63 -27.27 8.21 16.16
C ILE A 63 -27.89 9.03 17.32
N GLU A 64 -28.60 10.11 16.95
CA GLU A 64 -29.42 10.94 17.87
C GLU A 64 -30.58 10.15 18.54
N GLU A 65 -30.93 8.96 18.03
CA GLU A 65 -32.02 8.12 18.55
C GLU A 65 -31.66 7.42 19.87
N GLN A 66 -31.74 8.21 20.94
CA GLN A 66 -31.37 7.91 22.32
C GLN A 66 -31.87 6.56 22.83
N PHE A 67 -33.05 6.10 22.40
CA PHE A 67 -33.65 4.85 22.86
C PHE A 67 -32.82 3.63 22.41
N TYR A 68 -32.50 3.53 21.13
CA TYR A 68 -31.80 2.37 20.58
C TYR A 68 -30.32 2.34 21.01
N MET A 69 -29.63 3.49 20.93
CA MET A 69 -28.23 3.61 21.37
C MET A 69 -28.06 3.21 22.84
N LYS A 70 -28.98 3.63 23.72
CA LYS A 70 -28.99 3.22 25.14
C LYS A 70 -29.19 1.71 25.29
N ASN A 71 -30.15 1.12 24.57
CA ASN A 71 -30.46 -0.31 24.70
C ASN A 71 -29.26 -1.17 24.27
N PHE A 72 -28.61 -0.86 23.15
CA PHE A 72 -27.40 -1.58 22.72
C PHE A 72 -26.22 -1.37 23.67
N THR A 73 -25.96 -0.13 24.11
CA THR A 73 -24.89 0.16 25.10
C THR A 73 -25.13 -0.63 26.40
N THR A 74 -26.37 -0.70 26.87
CA THR A 74 -26.75 -1.49 28.07
C THR A 74 -26.51 -2.98 27.84
N LYS A 75 -26.96 -3.53 26.70
CA LYS A 75 -26.77 -4.94 26.30
C LYS A 75 -25.30 -5.36 26.31
N ILE A 76 -24.41 -4.53 25.79
CA ILE A 76 -22.96 -4.79 25.79
C ILE A 76 -22.37 -4.70 27.20
N VAL A 77 -22.68 -3.65 27.95
CA VAL A 77 -22.15 -3.47 29.32
C VAL A 77 -22.60 -4.62 30.25
N ASP A 78 -23.84 -5.06 30.16
CA ASP A 78 -24.33 -6.16 31.00
C ASP A 78 -23.78 -7.53 30.58
N LEU A 79 -23.50 -7.76 29.29
CA LEU A 79 -22.74 -8.93 28.81
C LEU A 79 -21.30 -8.94 29.37
N MET A 80 -20.61 -7.80 29.34
CA MET A 80 -19.27 -7.68 29.94
C MET A 80 -19.28 -7.93 31.45
N LYS A 81 -20.35 -7.52 32.15
CA LYS A 81 -20.53 -7.77 33.59
C LYS A 81 -20.85 -9.22 33.93
N SER A 82 -21.69 -9.91 33.17
CA SER A 82 -22.03 -11.32 33.43
C SER A 82 -20.79 -12.20 33.31
N GLU A 83 -19.95 -11.90 32.33
CA GLU A 83 -18.65 -12.54 32.09
C GLU A 83 -17.51 -12.00 32.99
N LYS A 84 -17.80 -11.04 33.88
CA LYS A 84 -16.88 -10.42 34.85
C LYS A 84 -15.65 -9.76 34.23
N LEU A 85 -15.78 -9.22 33.02
CA LEU A 85 -14.66 -8.72 32.21
C LEU A 85 -14.20 -7.30 32.59
N TYR A 86 -14.91 -6.59 33.46
CA TYR A 86 -14.40 -5.34 34.03
C TYR A 86 -13.36 -5.57 35.12
N ALA A 87 -12.33 -4.71 35.18
CA ALA A 87 -11.29 -4.78 36.22
C ALA A 87 -11.83 -4.60 37.65
N SER A 88 -12.97 -3.91 37.80
CA SER A 88 -13.78 -3.85 39.03
C SER A 88 -14.30 -5.22 39.52
N GLN A 89 -14.29 -6.23 38.64
CA GLN A 89 -14.71 -7.61 38.89
C GLN A 89 -13.55 -8.62 38.74
N GLY A 90 -12.32 -8.16 38.44
CA GLY A 90 -11.14 -8.99 38.16
C GLY A 90 -10.83 -9.27 36.69
N GLY A 91 -11.59 -8.70 35.75
CA GLY A 91 -11.38 -8.80 34.30
C GLY A 91 -10.36 -7.80 33.72
N PRO A 92 -10.13 -7.80 32.40
CA PRO A 92 -9.12 -6.95 31.77
C PRO A 92 -9.59 -5.53 31.43
N ILE A 93 -10.90 -5.24 31.36
CA ILE A 93 -11.40 -3.94 30.87
C ILE A 93 -11.18 -2.86 31.94
N ILE A 94 -10.31 -1.89 31.64
CA ILE A 94 -9.93 -0.78 32.54
C ILE A 94 -10.52 0.58 32.12
N LEU A 95 -11.02 0.71 30.89
CA LEU A 95 -11.62 1.92 30.34
C LEU A 95 -12.78 1.57 29.42
N SER A 96 -13.74 2.49 29.25
CA SER A 96 -14.77 2.36 28.20
C SER A 96 -15.09 3.71 27.54
N GLN A 97 -15.32 3.71 26.22
CA GLN A 97 -15.73 4.92 25.48
C GLN A 97 -17.21 4.92 25.13
N ILE A 98 -17.86 6.07 25.31
CA ILE A 98 -19.18 6.38 24.75
C ILE A 98 -19.00 7.42 23.63
N GLU A 99 -19.82 7.34 22.57
CA GLU A 99 -19.67 8.14 21.34
C GLU A 99 -18.29 7.97 20.65
N ASN A 100 -18.06 8.68 19.53
CA ASN A 100 -16.74 8.80 18.91
C ASN A 100 -16.55 10.13 18.13
N GLU A 101 -15.64 10.99 18.58
CA GLU A 101 -15.30 12.30 17.98
C GLU A 101 -16.49 13.25 17.71
N TYR A 102 -17.56 13.15 18.50
CA TYR A 102 -18.83 13.82 18.24
C TYR A 102 -18.72 15.35 18.07
N GLN A 103 -17.82 16.04 18.80
CA GLN A 103 -17.60 17.49 18.66
C GLN A 103 -17.20 17.94 17.25
N ASN A 104 -16.67 17.04 16.40
CA ASN A 104 -16.42 17.33 14.98
C ASN A 104 -17.73 17.65 14.22
N VAL A 105 -18.85 17.03 14.62
CA VAL A 105 -20.16 17.13 13.94
C VAL A 105 -21.22 17.88 14.76
N GLU A 106 -21.06 17.93 16.09
CA GLU A 106 -21.96 18.56 17.06
C GLU A 106 -22.49 19.94 16.63
N ARG A 107 -21.62 20.81 16.10
CA ARG A 107 -21.99 22.16 15.66
C ARG A 107 -23.04 22.18 14.54
N ALA A 108 -23.14 21.12 13.75
CA ALA A 108 -24.14 20.99 12.69
C ALA A 108 -25.56 20.73 13.23
N PHE A 109 -25.68 20.26 14.48
CA PHE A 109 -26.94 20.00 15.16
C PHE A 109 -27.39 21.19 16.04
N HIS A 110 -26.61 22.27 16.07
CA HIS A 110 -26.88 23.50 16.83
C HIS A 110 -27.23 23.21 18.30
N ASP A 111 -28.34 23.74 18.81
CA ASP A 111 -28.75 23.65 20.22
C ASP A 111 -29.07 22.21 20.69
N LYS A 112 -29.15 21.23 19.78
CA LYS A 112 -29.38 19.81 20.13
C LYS A 112 -28.11 19.05 20.53
N GLY A 113 -26.95 19.47 20.02
CA GLY A 113 -25.68 18.75 20.19
C GLY A 113 -25.23 18.65 21.66
N PRO A 114 -25.07 19.78 22.39
CA PRO A 114 -24.61 19.73 23.78
C PRO A 114 -25.56 18.98 24.74
N PRO A 115 -26.90 19.10 24.64
CA PRO A 115 -27.82 18.25 25.39
C PRO A 115 -27.65 16.74 25.12
N TYR A 116 -27.33 16.33 23.88
CA TYR A 116 -27.04 14.93 23.55
C TYR A 116 -25.73 14.46 24.20
N VAL A 117 -24.66 15.25 24.17
CA VAL A 117 -23.39 14.96 24.85
C VAL A 117 -23.59 14.74 26.35
N LEU A 118 -24.33 15.63 27.01
CA LEU A 118 -24.68 15.51 28.43
C LEU A 118 -25.52 14.26 28.73
N TRP A 119 -26.46 13.91 27.86
CA TRP A 119 -27.28 12.71 27.98
C TRP A 119 -26.45 11.43 27.82
N ALA A 120 -25.59 11.35 26.80
CA ALA A 120 -24.81 10.16 26.48
C ALA A 120 -23.81 9.82 27.60
N ALA A 121 -23.09 10.83 28.10
CA ALA A 121 -22.19 10.69 29.24
C ALA A 121 -22.93 10.25 30.51
N LYS A 122 -24.08 10.86 30.82
CA LYS A 122 -24.92 10.50 31.98
C LYS A 122 -25.48 9.08 31.87
N MET A 123 -25.87 8.65 30.66
CA MET A 123 -26.35 7.31 30.37
C MET A 123 -25.25 6.27 30.63
N ALA A 124 -24.08 6.44 30.01
CA ALA A 124 -22.94 5.53 30.14
C ALA A 124 -22.43 5.38 31.58
N VAL A 125 -22.23 6.50 32.29
CA VAL A 125 -21.85 6.49 33.72
C VAL A 125 -22.94 5.85 34.58
N GLY A 126 -24.21 6.06 34.23
CA GLY A 126 -25.38 5.43 34.87
C GLY A 126 -25.40 3.90 34.80
N LEU A 127 -24.71 3.28 33.83
CA LEU A 127 -24.59 1.83 33.70
C LEU A 127 -23.64 1.18 34.73
N LYS A 128 -22.87 1.96 35.51
CA LYS A 128 -22.06 1.50 36.65
C LYS A 128 -21.13 0.32 36.31
N THR A 129 -20.22 0.52 35.37
CA THR A 129 -19.13 -0.42 35.01
C THR A 129 -18.10 -0.61 36.13
N GLY A 130 -17.95 0.39 37.01
CA GLY A 130 -16.91 0.41 38.05
C GLY A 130 -15.51 0.77 37.52
N VAL A 131 -15.40 1.18 36.25
CA VAL A 131 -14.16 1.70 35.64
C VAL A 131 -14.43 3.05 34.94
N PRO A 132 -13.41 3.90 34.70
CA PRO A 132 -13.62 5.22 34.11
C PRO A 132 -14.15 5.16 32.67
N TRP A 133 -14.96 6.17 32.32
CA TRP A 133 -15.43 6.42 30.95
C TRP A 133 -14.60 7.52 30.28
N ILE A 134 -14.45 7.40 28.95
CA ILE A 134 -13.76 8.36 28.08
C ILE A 134 -14.66 8.84 26.93
N MET A 135 -14.33 10.01 26.38
CA MET A 135 -14.82 10.51 25.07
C MET A 135 -13.64 11.12 24.31
N CYS A 136 -13.46 10.76 23.04
CA CYS A 136 -12.39 11.30 22.19
C CYS A 136 -12.84 12.55 21.43
N LYS A 137 -11.93 13.53 21.27
CA LYS A 137 -12.20 14.86 20.70
C LYS A 137 -13.52 15.50 21.20
N GLN A 138 -13.75 15.48 22.51
CA GLN A 138 -14.91 16.13 23.14
C GLN A 138 -14.41 16.99 24.31
N ASP A 139 -14.08 18.25 24.07
CA ASP A 139 -13.38 19.09 25.06
C ASP A 139 -14.28 19.50 26.25
N ASP A 140 -15.60 19.42 26.09
CA ASP A 140 -16.62 19.68 27.12
C ASP A 140 -17.18 18.40 27.78
N ALA A 141 -16.57 17.23 27.55
CA ALA A 141 -17.02 15.95 28.14
C ALA A 141 -17.20 16.07 29.67
N PRO A 142 -18.43 15.86 30.19
CA PRO A 142 -18.79 16.23 31.56
C PRO A 142 -18.25 15.24 32.60
N ASP A 143 -17.97 15.72 33.80
CA ASP A 143 -17.51 14.88 34.91
C ASP A 143 -18.51 13.74 35.23
N PRO A 144 -18.04 12.50 35.48
CA PRO A 144 -16.64 12.08 35.64
C PRO A 144 -15.93 11.64 34.33
N VAL A 145 -16.53 11.82 33.15
CA VAL A 145 -15.99 11.32 31.87
C VAL A 145 -14.71 12.06 31.47
N ILE A 146 -13.70 11.34 31.01
CA ILE A 146 -12.39 11.90 30.65
C ILE A 146 -12.37 12.25 29.15
N ASN A 147 -12.09 13.51 28.80
CA ASN A 147 -11.82 13.88 27.41
C ASN A 147 -10.43 13.39 26.98
N THR A 148 -10.34 12.86 25.77
CA THR A 148 -9.14 12.21 25.22
C THR A 148 -8.83 12.73 23.82
N CYS A 149 -7.57 12.61 23.41
CA CYS A 149 -7.11 13.14 22.13
C CYS A 149 -6.81 12.04 21.10
N ASN A 150 -7.17 12.33 19.85
CA ASN A 150 -6.86 11.54 18.66
C ASN A 150 -6.00 12.38 17.70
N GLY A 151 -4.99 11.76 17.08
CA GLY A 151 -4.07 12.45 16.18
C GLY A 151 -2.72 11.73 16.02
N ILE A 152 -1.91 12.14 15.04
CA ILE A 152 -0.51 11.68 14.93
C ILE A 152 0.36 12.27 16.06
N ARG A 153 -0.15 13.32 16.76
CA ARG A 153 0.68 14.19 17.62
C ARG A 153 -0.03 14.72 18.87
N CYS A 154 -0.79 13.92 19.63
CA CYS A 154 -1.45 14.44 20.86
C CYS A 154 -0.50 14.83 22.00
N GLY A 155 0.81 14.64 21.81
CA GLY A 155 1.79 15.56 22.35
C GLY A 155 1.51 17.01 21.92
N GLU A 156 1.89 17.40 20.70
CA GLU A 156 1.70 18.76 20.16
C GLU A 156 0.26 19.28 20.08
N THR A 157 -0.75 18.41 19.99
CA THR A 157 -2.12 18.85 19.68
C THR A 157 -2.99 19.13 20.90
N PHE A 158 -2.90 18.34 21.97
CA PHE A 158 -3.89 18.34 23.05
C PHE A 158 -3.77 19.57 23.97
N SER A 159 -4.91 20.13 24.38
CA SER A 159 -5.04 21.19 25.41
C SER A 159 -4.78 20.68 26.84
N GLY A 160 -4.64 19.36 27.00
CA GLY A 160 -4.76 18.64 28.26
C GLY A 160 -6.22 18.33 28.59
N PRO A 161 -6.48 17.45 29.57
CA PRO A 161 -7.85 17.14 29.94
C PRO A 161 -8.55 18.37 30.54
N ASN A 162 -9.88 18.42 30.41
CA ASN A 162 -10.72 19.57 30.73
C ASN A 162 -10.91 19.83 32.24
N SER A 163 -10.40 18.94 33.09
CA SER A 163 -10.34 19.11 34.54
C SER A 163 -8.96 18.67 35.06
N ALA A 164 -8.41 19.40 36.03
CA ALA A 164 -7.09 19.13 36.61
C ALA A 164 -6.99 17.80 37.36
N ASN A 165 -8.13 17.18 37.71
CA ASN A 165 -8.21 15.89 38.39
C ASN A 165 -8.26 14.70 37.41
N LYS A 166 -8.27 14.93 36.10
CA LYS A 166 -8.31 13.90 35.05
C LYS A 166 -6.90 13.62 34.49
N PRO A 167 -6.59 12.38 34.08
CA PRO A 167 -5.34 12.06 33.39
C PRO A 167 -5.37 12.54 31.93
N ALA A 168 -4.20 12.86 31.36
CA ALA A 168 -4.08 13.10 29.93
C ALA A 168 -3.97 11.76 29.19
N LEU A 169 -4.95 11.44 28.33
CA LEU A 169 -5.00 10.21 27.54
C LEU A 169 -4.97 10.50 26.04
N TRP A 170 -4.22 9.67 25.31
CA TRP A 170 -4.12 9.69 23.86
C TRP A 170 -4.68 8.36 23.34
N THR A 171 -5.96 8.38 22.96
CA THR A 171 -6.72 7.18 22.55
C THR A 171 -6.32 6.69 21.17
N GLU A 172 -6.08 7.60 20.22
CA GLU A 172 -5.61 7.23 18.89
C GLU A 172 -4.31 7.95 18.53
N ASN A 173 -3.19 7.28 18.76
CA ASN A 173 -1.92 7.64 18.14
C ASN A 173 -1.95 7.16 16.69
N TRP A 174 -2.30 8.06 15.77
CA TRP A 174 -2.42 7.75 14.34
C TRP A 174 -1.05 7.41 13.76
N THR A 175 -0.71 6.11 13.80
CA THR A 175 0.56 5.59 13.30
C THR A 175 0.63 5.59 11.77
N HIS A 176 -0.51 5.68 11.10
CA HIS A 176 -0.68 6.10 9.71
C HIS A 176 -2.10 6.71 9.49
N PHE A 177 -2.40 7.16 8.26
CA PHE A 177 -3.75 7.64 7.83
C PHE A 177 -4.70 6.53 7.39
N TYR A 178 -4.16 5.35 7.09
CA TYR A 178 -4.89 4.09 6.95
C TYR A 178 -4.50 3.18 8.12
N TYR A 179 -5.22 2.06 8.31
CA TYR A 179 -4.94 1.11 9.40
C TYR A 179 -3.56 0.45 9.31
N ASP A 180 -2.78 0.73 8.26
CA ASP A 180 -1.46 0.17 8.06
C ASP A 180 -0.57 1.14 7.26
N PRO A 181 0.64 1.55 7.69
CA PRO A 181 1.47 1.03 8.78
C PRO A 181 1.05 1.34 10.22
N ALA A 182 0.37 0.41 10.87
CA ALA A 182 0.15 0.38 12.31
C ALA A 182 1.04 -0.69 12.94
N PRO A 183 1.52 -0.52 14.20
CA PRO A 183 2.45 -1.43 14.86
C PRO A 183 2.07 -2.92 14.83
N LEU A 184 0.80 -3.25 14.61
CA LEU A 184 0.36 -4.53 14.04
C LEU A 184 -0.39 -4.29 12.73
N ASP A 185 -0.19 -5.18 11.75
CA ASP A 185 -0.66 -5.10 10.38
C ASP A 185 -2.02 -5.82 10.16
N GLU A 186 -2.63 -5.63 8.99
CA GLU A 186 -3.87 -6.26 8.52
C GLU A 186 -3.91 -7.80 8.74
N TYR A 187 -2.77 -8.48 8.62
CA TYR A 187 -2.62 -9.94 8.78
C TYR A 187 -2.17 -10.36 10.19
N GLY A 188 -2.05 -9.43 11.14
CA GLY A 188 -1.56 -9.66 12.49
C GLY A 188 -0.06 -9.91 12.58
N LEU A 189 0.67 -9.32 11.65
CA LEU A 189 2.12 -9.18 11.57
C LEU A 189 2.39 -7.74 12.09
N ILE A 190 3.60 -7.17 12.09
CA ILE A 190 3.92 -6.05 13.02
C ILE A 190 4.16 -4.69 12.25
N THR A 191 4.92 -3.66 12.66
CA THR A 191 5.37 -2.50 11.81
C THR A 191 6.52 -1.68 12.42
N GLN A 192 7.66 -1.49 11.74
CA GLN A 192 8.91 -0.82 12.19
C GLN A 192 9.11 0.44 11.26
N PRO A 193 10.30 1.10 11.20
CA PRO A 193 11.12 1.31 12.38
C PRO A 193 10.36 2.01 13.51
N LYS A 194 9.02 2.11 13.44
CA LYS A 194 8.06 2.01 14.56
C LYS A 194 8.35 0.85 15.52
N TRP A 195 7.48 -0.18 15.68
CA TRP A 195 7.34 -1.11 16.82
C TRP A 195 8.63 -1.56 17.50
N GLY A 196 9.80 -1.65 16.87
CA GLY A 196 11.06 -1.99 17.53
C GLY A 196 11.78 -0.79 18.13
N HIS A 197 11.68 0.41 17.57
CA HIS A 197 11.92 1.76 18.15
C HIS A 197 10.73 2.16 19.01
N LEU A 198 9.77 1.24 19.11
CA LEU A 198 8.87 1.01 20.21
C LEU A 198 9.14 -0.39 20.91
N GLN A 199 10.37 -0.97 20.92
CA GLN A 199 10.82 -2.22 21.64
C GLN A 199 12.33 -2.58 22.03
N GLU A 200 13.51 -1.98 21.60
CA GLU A 200 14.89 -1.91 22.31
C GLU A 200 15.61 -0.64 23.02
N LEU A 201 15.64 0.70 22.70
CA LEU A 201 16.01 2.03 23.39
C LEU A 201 15.22 2.77 24.56
N HIS A 202 13.88 2.76 24.77
CA HIS A 202 13.13 3.52 25.83
C HIS A 202 13.49 3.26 27.31
N ALA A 203 14.12 2.21 27.84
CA ALA A 203 14.39 2.06 29.29
C ALA A 203 15.51 2.96 29.81
N ALA A 204 15.81 4.01 29.09
CA ALA A 204 15.90 5.30 29.74
C ALA A 204 14.54 5.60 30.42
N VAL A 205 13.59 6.20 29.69
CA VAL A 205 12.15 6.37 29.99
C VAL A 205 11.53 5.29 30.90
N LYS A 206 11.71 4.03 30.51
CA LYS A 206 11.13 2.85 31.11
C LYS A 206 11.92 2.47 32.41
N LEU A 207 13.26 2.37 32.48
CA LEU A 207 13.97 2.24 33.80
C LEU A 207 13.76 3.47 34.69
N CYS A 208 13.47 4.66 34.12
CA CYS A 208 12.94 5.82 34.84
C CYS A 208 11.47 5.61 35.30
N SER A 209 11.09 4.37 35.64
CA SER A 209 9.77 3.95 36.11
C SER A 209 9.35 4.77 37.30
N TYR A 210 10.07 4.50 38.38
CA TYR A 210 9.85 5.07 39.69
C TYR A 210 9.97 6.61 39.70
N THR A 211 10.97 7.16 39.01
CA THR A 211 11.31 8.59 39.05
C THR A 211 10.28 9.50 38.41
N LEU A 212 9.33 8.97 37.62
CA LEU A 212 8.32 9.78 36.92
C LEU A 212 6.87 9.53 37.38
N LEU A 213 6.59 8.43 38.08
CA LEU A 213 5.35 8.33 38.87
C LEU A 213 5.48 9.13 40.18
N TYR A 214 6.68 9.17 40.77
CA TYR A 214 6.89 9.60 42.15
C TYR A 214 7.98 10.68 42.33
N GLY A 215 8.35 11.38 41.25
CA GLY A 215 9.38 12.43 41.25
C GLY A 215 8.86 13.79 40.76
N SER A 216 9.53 14.87 41.20
CA SER A 216 9.15 16.25 40.86
C SER A 216 9.86 16.73 39.59
N ARG A 217 9.10 17.29 38.63
CA ARG A 217 9.64 17.83 37.38
C ARG A 217 10.26 19.21 37.59
N ASN A 218 11.58 19.31 37.46
CA ASN A 218 12.31 20.59 37.40
C ASN A 218 12.91 20.78 36.00
N ILE A 219 12.99 22.04 35.53
CA ILE A 219 13.54 22.42 34.23
C ILE A 219 14.77 23.33 34.46
N THR A 220 15.83 23.17 33.68
CA THR A 220 17.07 23.96 33.82
C THR A 220 17.69 24.18 32.44
N SER A 221 18.02 25.44 32.10
CA SER A 221 18.58 25.82 30.79
C SER A 221 20.11 25.65 30.75
N LEU A 222 20.66 25.08 29.67
CA LEU A 222 22.10 24.73 29.56
C LEU A 222 22.84 25.25 28.29
N GLY A 223 22.25 26.06 27.39
CA GLY A 223 22.95 26.61 26.19
C GLY A 223 22.27 26.35 24.83
N ALA A 224 22.95 26.57 23.69
CA ALA A 224 22.32 26.77 22.36
C ALA A 224 22.97 26.12 21.09
N LEU A 225 22.11 25.43 20.28
CA LEU A 225 21.99 25.12 18.80
C LEU A 225 23.03 24.37 17.86
N GLN A 226 22.52 23.40 17.01
CA GLN A 226 22.94 22.82 15.65
C GLN A 226 22.59 21.32 15.16
N ASP A 227 23.42 20.52 14.38
CA ASP A 227 23.07 19.47 13.31
C ASP A 227 23.95 18.16 12.89
N VAL A 228 23.35 17.10 12.20
CA VAL A 228 23.84 15.97 11.21
C VAL A 228 24.44 14.54 11.65
N SER A 229 24.18 13.26 11.17
CA SER A 229 23.28 12.47 10.15
C SER A 229 22.77 10.91 10.50
N THR A 230 22.04 9.96 9.74
CA THR A 230 21.86 8.35 9.77
C THR A 230 20.68 7.62 8.90
N GLN A 231 20.64 6.27 8.50
CA GLN A 231 19.76 5.42 7.50
C GLN A 231 18.68 4.26 7.92
N SER A 232 17.83 3.60 7.00
CA SER A 232 16.72 2.52 7.19
C SER A 232 16.16 1.62 5.94
N ASN A 233 14.98 0.85 5.92
CA ASN A 233 14.40 -0.13 4.84
C ASN A 233 12.82 -0.59 4.86
N THR A 234 12.22 -1.49 3.96
CA THR A 234 10.72 -1.93 3.70
C THR A 234 10.46 -3.49 3.17
N ARG A 235 9.47 -4.42 2.62
CA ARG A 235 7.95 -4.92 2.32
C ARG A 235 7.57 -5.86 1.07
N THR A 236 6.38 -6.63 1.10
CA THR A 236 5.79 -7.75 0.19
C THR A 236 4.45 -8.49 0.71
N ARG A 237 3.57 -9.21 -0.08
CA ARG A 237 2.31 -10.06 0.23
C ARG A 237 2.37 -11.50 -0.43
N GLN A 238 1.47 -12.49 -0.15
CA GLN A 238 1.32 -13.82 -0.88
C GLN A 238 -0.02 -14.65 -0.66
N PRO A 239 -0.33 -15.74 -1.43
CA PRO A 239 -1.42 -16.74 -1.23
C PRO A 239 -1.14 -18.21 -1.70
N ALA A 240 -1.27 -19.23 -0.88
CA ALA A 240 -0.64 -20.52 -1.20
C ALA A 240 -1.28 -21.45 -2.29
N VAL A 241 -2.19 -20.95 -3.15
CA VAL A 241 -2.85 -21.73 -4.24
C VAL A 241 -2.93 -20.95 -5.56
N LYS A 242 -2.82 -21.67 -6.69
CA LYS A 242 -3.18 -21.16 -8.02
C LYS A 242 -4.49 -21.76 -8.54
N LEU A 243 -5.32 -20.91 -9.15
CA LEU A 243 -6.62 -21.27 -9.75
C LEU A 243 -6.57 -21.04 -11.28
N ASP A 244 -5.51 -21.53 -11.93
CA ASP A 244 -5.13 -21.17 -13.30
C ASP A 244 -5.57 -22.15 -14.41
N SER A 245 -6.30 -23.22 -14.07
CA SER A 245 -6.93 -24.10 -15.06
C SER A 245 -8.38 -23.71 -15.32
N ALA A 246 -8.68 -23.30 -16.56
CA ALA A 246 -10.04 -23.02 -17.03
C ALA A 246 -10.98 -24.23 -16.91
N GLU A 247 -10.46 -25.46 -16.92
CA GLU A 247 -11.25 -26.68 -16.74
C GLU A 247 -11.77 -26.86 -15.30
N LYS A 248 -11.17 -26.14 -14.34
CA LYS A 248 -11.64 -26.07 -12.94
C LYS A 248 -12.63 -24.93 -12.70
N TRP A 249 -12.93 -24.11 -13.71
CA TRP A 249 -13.84 -22.97 -13.61
C TRP A 249 -15.14 -23.22 -14.35
N GLU A 250 -16.23 -23.05 -13.62
CA GLU A 250 -17.59 -23.05 -14.12
C GLU A 250 -18.12 -21.61 -14.09
N GLU A 251 -18.78 -21.17 -15.17
CA GLU A 251 -19.40 -19.84 -15.29
C GLU A 251 -20.92 -19.92 -15.45
N TYR A 252 -21.61 -18.91 -14.94
CA TYR A 252 -23.03 -18.67 -15.12
C TYR A 252 -23.22 -17.19 -15.49
N ASN A 253 -23.92 -16.91 -16.60
CA ASN A 253 -24.22 -15.55 -17.03
C ASN A 253 -25.46 -15.06 -16.26
N GLU A 254 -25.33 -13.93 -15.58
CA GLU A 254 -26.45 -13.29 -14.87
C GLU A 254 -27.48 -12.78 -15.89
N ILE A 255 -28.77 -12.89 -15.57
CA ILE A 255 -29.84 -12.45 -16.47
C ILE A 255 -30.04 -10.95 -16.29
N ILE A 256 -29.96 -10.20 -17.39
CA ILE A 256 -30.31 -8.78 -17.44
C ILE A 256 -31.86 -8.71 -17.53
N PRO A 257 -32.57 -8.23 -16.49
CA PRO A 257 -34.03 -8.17 -16.54
C PRO A 257 -34.49 -7.09 -17.53
N ILE A 258 -35.50 -7.39 -18.32
CA ILE A 258 -36.30 -6.38 -19.03
C ILE A 258 -37.41 -5.83 -18.14
N PHE A 259 -38.12 -4.80 -18.61
CA PHE A 259 -39.19 -4.16 -17.86
C PHE A 259 -40.26 -5.15 -17.37
N GLU A 260 -40.61 -6.15 -18.19
CA GLU A 260 -41.62 -7.16 -17.88
C GLU A 260 -41.20 -8.12 -16.76
N ASP A 261 -39.92 -8.50 -16.67
CA ASP A 261 -39.40 -9.47 -15.67
C ASP A 261 -39.45 -8.94 -14.23
N THR A 262 -39.32 -7.62 -14.07
CA THR A 262 -39.28 -7.00 -12.74
C THR A 262 -40.64 -7.08 -12.05
N SER A 263 -40.67 -7.15 -10.71
CA SER A 263 -41.92 -7.29 -9.94
C SER A 263 -42.43 -6.00 -9.29
N MET A 264 -41.55 -5.00 -9.09
CA MET A 264 -41.92 -3.68 -8.56
C MET A 264 -42.14 -2.70 -9.71
N ARG A 265 -43.11 -1.78 -9.59
CA ARG A 265 -43.33 -0.66 -10.52
C ARG A 265 -43.39 0.67 -9.78
N SER A 266 -42.97 1.74 -10.44
CA SER A 266 -43.14 3.13 -9.99
C SER A 266 -43.14 4.06 -11.19
N ASP A 267 -43.93 5.13 -11.15
CA ASP A 267 -43.95 6.18 -12.18
C ASP A 267 -42.87 7.26 -11.92
N PHE A 268 -42.00 7.02 -10.94
CA PHE A 268 -40.87 7.88 -10.56
C PHE A 268 -39.66 7.05 -10.12
N LEU A 269 -38.45 7.58 -10.36
CA LEU A 269 -37.18 6.96 -9.98
C LEU A 269 -37.08 6.76 -8.46
N LEU A 270 -36.92 5.51 -8.01
CA LEU A 270 -36.70 5.15 -6.61
C LEU A 270 -35.25 5.41 -6.17
N GLU A 271 -35.07 5.74 -4.89
CA GLU A 271 -33.76 5.92 -4.25
C GLU A 271 -33.20 4.54 -3.82
N GLN A 272 -31.90 4.33 -3.95
CA GLN A 272 -31.32 2.98 -3.82
C GLN A 272 -31.25 2.47 -2.37
N MET A 273 -30.78 3.26 -1.41
CA MET A 273 -30.56 2.83 -0.02
C MET A 273 -31.87 2.41 0.67
N SER A 274 -32.93 3.19 0.48
CA SER A 274 -34.28 2.90 1.00
C SER A 274 -34.96 1.71 0.33
N THR A 275 -34.59 1.41 -0.92
CA THR A 275 -35.13 0.28 -1.70
C THR A 275 -34.40 -1.02 -1.42
N THR A 276 -33.06 -1.04 -1.38
CA THR A 276 -32.26 -2.26 -1.09
C THR A 276 -32.08 -2.52 0.40
N LYS A 277 -32.15 -1.47 1.25
CA LYS A 277 -31.93 -1.55 2.71
C LYS A 277 -30.63 -2.24 3.11
N ASP A 278 -29.58 -2.04 2.30
CA ASP A 278 -28.26 -2.68 2.46
C ASP A 278 -28.28 -4.23 2.41
N THR A 279 -29.38 -4.84 1.92
CA THR A 279 -29.45 -6.32 1.73
C THR A 279 -28.83 -6.78 0.42
N SER A 280 -28.41 -5.85 -0.44
CA SER A 280 -27.60 -6.07 -1.65
C SER A 280 -27.00 -4.73 -2.11
N ASP A 281 -25.80 -4.80 -2.68
CA ASP A 281 -25.14 -3.69 -3.38
C ASP A 281 -25.93 -3.26 -4.64
N TYR A 282 -26.85 -4.08 -5.16
CA TYR A 282 -27.37 -4.00 -6.52
C TYR A 282 -28.86 -3.60 -6.60
N LEU A 283 -29.21 -2.66 -7.50
CA LEU A 283 -30.58 -2.29 -7.83
C LEU A 283 -30.75 -2.06 -9.34
N TRP A 284 -31.64 -2.84 -9.96
CA TRP A 284 -32.05 -2.65 -11.34
C TRP A 284 -33.16 -1.60 -11.46
N TYR A 285 -33.02 -0.73 -12.46
CA TYR A 285 -34.02 0.20 -12.97
C TYR A 285 -34.27 -0.16 -14.44
N THR A 286 -35.50 -0.49 -14.81
CA THR A 286 -35.85 -0.95 -16.16
C THR A 286 -37.00 -0.15 -16.73
N THR A 287 -37.03 0.06 -18.05
CA THR A 287 -38.16 0.67 -18.76
C THR A 287 -38.12 0.29 -20.24
N SER A 288 -39.19 0.57 -20.98
CA SER A 288 -39.31 0.30 -22.41
C SER A 288 -39.52 1.60 -23.18
N TYR A 289 -38.84 1.75 -24.31
CA TYR A 289 -38.79 2.96 -25.13
C TYR A 289 -39.19 2.64 -26.58
N GLU A 290 -40.30 3.22 -27.05
CA GLU A 290 -40.78 3.03 -28.41
C GLU A 290 -40.16 4.05 -29.36
N GLN A 291 -39.62 3.57 -30.49
CA GLN A 291 -38.88 4.36 -31.47
C GLN A 291 -39.48 4.11 -32.87
N THR A 292 -39.73 5.16 -33.65
CA THR A 292 -40.39 5.02 -34.96
C THR A 292 -39.47 4.46 -36.06
N GLU A 293 -38.24 4.94 -36.13
CA GLU A 293 -37.24 4.59 -37.15
C GLU A 293 -35.86 4.35 -36.52
N ASP A 294 -35.05 3.48 -37.11
CA ASP A 294 -33.68 3.21 -36.63
C ASP A 294 -32.85 4.50 -36.48
N SER A 295 -32.31 4.75 -35.29
CA SER A 295 -31.65 6.02 -34.98
C SER A 295 -30.54 5.90 -33.93
N GLU A 296 -29.40 6.53 -34.19
CA GLU A 296 -28.38 6.80 -33.18
C GLU A 296 -28.83 8.00 -32.33
N GLN A 297 -28.99 7.78 -31.02
CA GLN A 297 -29.33 8.82 -30.04
C GLN A 297 -28.34 8.82 -28.88
N VAL A 298 -28.38 9.84 -28.01
CA VAL A 298 -27.56 9.90 -26.79
C VAL A 298 -28.45 9.67 -25.57
N ILE A 299 -28.07 8.74 -24.69
CA ILE A 299 -28.68 8.60 -23.36
C ILE A 299 -27.78 9.24 -22.31
N THR A 300 -28.38 10.10 -21.48
CA THR A 300 -27.75 10.77 -20.33
C THR A 300 -28.43 10.28 -19.06
N VAL A 301 -27.64 9.76 -18.13
CA VAL A 301 -28.08 9.29 -16.81
C VAL A 301 -27.32 10.04 -15.73
N LYS A 302 -28.04 10.70 -14.82
CA LYS A 302 -27.49 11.27 -13.59
C LYS A 302 -27.73 10.31 -12.44
N SER A 303 -26.70 10.08 -11.64
CA SER A 303 -26.74 9.21 -10.47
C SER A 303 -26.05 9.90 -9.30
N ARG A 304 -26.57 9.66 -8.08
CA ARG A 304 -25.94 10.07 -6.82
C ARG A 304 -24.91 9.05 -6.31
N GLY A 305 -24.52 8.13 -7.18
CA GLY A 305 -23.56 7.08 -6.89
C GLY A 305 -24.18 5.71 -6.61
N HIS A 306 -23.35 4.67 -6.40
CA HIS A 306 -21.89 4.75 -6.48
C HIS A 306 -21.37 4.38 -7.88
N ALA A 307 -21.97 3.39 -8.55
CA ALA A 307 -21.65 3.00 -9.93
C ALA A 307 -22.90 2.59 -10.74
N LEU A 308 -22.77 2.61 -12.08
CA LEU A 308 -23.83 2.30 -13.04
C LEU A 308 -23.32 1.37 -14.16
N ARG A 309 -24.18 0.48 -14.65
CA ARG A 309 -24.09 -0.17 -15.97
C ARG A 309 -25.37 0.08 -16.75
N ALA A 310 -25.26 0.45 -18.01
CA ALA A 310 -26.39 0.71 -18.89
C ALA A 310 -26.43 -0.32 -20.02
N PHE A 311 -27.60 -0.94 -20.20
CA PHE A 311 -27.88 -1.94 -21.23
C PHE A 311 -29.06 -1.48 -22.08
N VAL A 312 -29.01 -1.72 -23.39
CA VAL A 312 -30.12 -1.53 -24.32
C VAL A 312 -30.29 -2.82 -25.12
N ASN A 313 -31.52 -3.33 -25.18
CA ASN A 313 -31.88 -4.59 -25.84
C ASN A 313 -31.01 -5.79 -25.40
N GLY A 314 -30.58 -5.79 -24.12
CA GLY A 314 -29.75 -6.82 -23.51
C GLY A 314 -28.23 -6.68 -23.71
N GLU A 315 -27.76 -5.76 -24.56
CA GLU A 315 -26.32 -5.52 -24.79
C GLU A 315 -25.83 -4.27 -24.02
N LEU A 316 -24.58 -4.30 -23.56
CA LEU A 316 -24.00 -3.24 -22.73
C LEU A 316 -23.62 -2.01 -23.56
N VAL A 317 -24.31 -0.88 -23.35
CA VAL A 317 -24.04 0.39 -24.04
C VAL A 317 -23.09 1.32 -23.26
N GLY A 318 -22.86 1.07 -21.97
CA GLY A 318 -21.80 1.74 -21.23
C GLY A 318 -21.84 1.59 -19.70
N ALA A 319 -20.98 2.37 -19.04
CA ALA A 319 -20.75 2.34 -17.60
C ALA A 319 -20.30 3.70 -17.07
N GLY A 320 -20.65 4.02 -15.82
CA GLY A 320 -20.18 5.20 -15.08
C GLY A 320 -20.06 4.92 -13.59
N HIS A 321 -19.41 5.81 -12.84
CA HIS A 321 -19.36 5.82 -11.37
C HIS A 321 -18.76 7.11 -10.81
N GLY A 322 -18.98 7.36 -9.52
CA GLY A 322 -18.39 8.45 -8.77
C GLY A 322 -17.13 8.06 -8.00
N PHE A 323 -16.80 8.87 -6.99
CA PHE A 323 -15.61 8.80 -6.14
C PHE A 323 -15.97 8.93 -4.66
N PHE A 324 -15.10 8.45 -3.75
CA PHE A 324 -15.31 8.50 -2.29
C PHE A 324 -15.70 9.89 -1.72
N ARG A 325 -15.22 11.00 -2.29
CA ARG A 325 -15.57 12.38 -1.86
C ARG A 325 -16.59 13.10 -2.75
N ASN A 326 -17.01 12.48 -3.85
CA ASN A 326 -18.06 12.97 -4.74
C ASN A 326 -18.68 11.76 -5.45
N THR A 327 -19.71 11.20 -4.82
CA THR A 327 -20.44 10.01 -5.28
C THR A 327 -21.24 10.28 -6.55
N ASP A 328 -21.65 11.52 -6.75
CA ASP A 328 -22.52 11.96 -7.83
C ASP A 328 -21.77 12.03 -9.17
N PHE A 329 -22.38 11.50 -10.23
CA PHE A 329 -21.85 11.52 -11.59
C PHE A 329 -22.95 11.62 -12.65
N THR A 330 -22.57 12.10 -13.83
CA THR A 330 -23.37 12.00 -15.05
C THR A 330 -22.67 11.05 -16.01
N PHE A 331 -23.41 10.07 -16.52
CA PHE A 331 -22.99 9.13 -17.54
C PHE A 331 -23.71 9.45 -18.85
N GLU A 332 -22.97 9.58 -19.94
CA GLU A 332 -23.52 9.84 -21.27
C GLU A 332 -22.92 8.86 -22.28
N THR A 333 -23.76 8.25 -23.12
CA THR A 333 -23.30 7.36 -24.19
C THR A 333 -24.22 7.42 -25.41
N LYS A 334 -23.70 7.02 -26.57
CA LYS A 334 -24.49 6.78 -27.77
C LYS A 334 -25.21 5.44 -27.68
N ILE A 335 -26.43 5.37 -28.19
CA ILE A 335 -27.25 4.17 -28.28
C ILE A 335 -27.88 4.04 -29.67
N ASP A 336 -27.82 2.84 -30.23
CA ASP A 336 -28.53 2.48 -31.47
C ASP A 336 -29.93 1.97 -31.10
N LEU A 337 -30.95 2.82 -31.28
CA LEU A 337 -32.35 2.45 -31.08
C LEU A 337 -32.93 1.90 -32.39
N LYS A 338 -33.69 0.81 -32.28
CA LYS A 338 -34.36 0.14 -33.40
C LYS A 338 -35.81 0.53 -33.52
N SER A 339 -36.35 0.53 -34.74
CA SER A 339 -37.78 0.71 -34.97
C SER A 339 -38.59 -0.32 -34.17
N GLY A 340 -39.58 0.13 -33.40
CA GLY A 340 -40.33 -0.65 -32.42
C GLY A 340 -39.90 -0.39 -30.96
N ILE A 341 -40.17 -1.37 -30.09
CA ILE A 341 -39.91 -1.26 -28.64
C ILE A 341 -38.46 -1.67 -28.35
N ASN A 342 -37.75 -0.81 -27.61
CA ASN A 342 -36.40 -1.03 -27.10
C ASN A 342 -36.45 -1.17 -25.58
N ASN A 343 -35.77 -2.16 -25.01
CA ASN A 343 -35.70 -2.36 -23.56
C ASN A 343 -34.43 -1.71 -23.00
N ILE A 344 -34.60 -0.82 -22.00
CA ILE A 344 -33.52 -0.11 -21.34
C ILE A 344 -33.40 -0.62 -19.91
N SER A 345 -32.23 -1.18 -19.57
CA SER A 345 -31.97 -1.76 -18.25
C SER A 345 -30.72 -1.12 -17.65
N LEU A 346 -30.89 -0.45 -16.52
CA LEU A 346 -29.86 0.33 -15.83
C LEU A 346 -29.60 -0.29 -14.45
N LEU A 347 -28.41 -0.86 -14.26
CA LEU A 347 -27.99 -1.45 -12.98
C LEU A 347 -27.23 -0.41 -12.17
N SER A 348 -27.85 0.09 -11.10
CA SER A 348 -27.20 0.94 -10.11
C SER A 348 -26.57 0.08 -9.01
N ILE A 349 -25.40 0.52 -8.52
CA ILE A 349 -24.50 -0.27 -7.69
C ILE A 349 -23.99 0.61 -6.56
N MET A 350 -24.19 0.18 -5.31
CA MET A 350 -23.63 0.76 -4.10
C MET A 350 -22.20 0.22 -3.87
N VAL A 351 -21.45 0.84 -2.97
CA VAL A 351 -20.10 0.38 -2.59
C VAL A 351 -19.87 0.81 -1.14
N GLY A 352 -20.51 0.11 -0.20
CA GLY A 352 -20.58 0.50 1.21
C GLY A 352 -21.41 1.77 1.46
N LEU A 353 -21.62 2.07 2.75
CA LEU A 353 -22.39 3.24 3.21
C LEU A 353 -21.48 4.35 3.76
N PRO A 354 -21.94 5.62 3.78
CA PRO A 354 -21.19 6.73 4.39
C PRO A 354 -20.96 6.53 5.89
N ASP A 355 -19.71 6.69 6.33
CA ASP A 355 -19.26 6.40 7.70
C ASP A 355 -19.02 7.64 8.59
N SER A 356 -18.92 8.82 7.97
CA SER A 356 -18.44 10.04 8.63
C SER A 356 -19.09 11.34 8.13
N GLY A 357 -19.17 12.32 9.05
CA GLY A 357 -19.74 13.65 8.84
C GLY A 357 -21.14 13.83 9.43
N ALA A 358 -21.69 15.04 9.38
CA ALA A 358 -23.06 15.31 9.83
C ALA A 358 -24.10 14.82 8.79
N TYR A 359 -25.34 14.65 9.26
CA TYR A 359 -26.53 14.34 8.45
C TYR A 359 -26.36 13.18 7.45
N MET A 360 -25.69 12.11 7.88
CA MET A 360 -25.44 10.92 7.04
C MET A 360 -26.74 10.22 6.63
N GLU A 361 -27.77 10.28 7.47
CA GLU A 361 -29.11 9.72 7.23
C GLU A 361 -29.88 10.40 6.09
N ARG A 362 -29.34 11.50 5.54
CA ARG A 362 -29.92 12.26 4.41
C ARG A 362 -29.16 12.08 3.10
N ARG A 363 -28.08 11.30 3.11
CA ARG A 363 -27.37 10.92 1.88
C ARG A 363 -28.19 9.85 1.17
N ALA A 364 -28.11 9.84 -0.15
CA ALA A 364 -28.98 9.05 -1.03
C ALA A 364 -28.18 8.56 -2.23
N ALA A 365 -28.45 7.34 -2.70
CA ALA A 365 -27.79 6.71 -3.83
C ALA A 365 -28.81 6.33 -4.93
N GLY A 366 -28.33 5.85 -6.07
CA GLY A 366 -29.18 5.46 -7.20
C GLY A 366 -29.29 6.53 -8.28
N LEU A 367 -30.37 6.47 -9.07
CA LEU A 367 -30.59 7.35 -10.23
C LEU A 367 -31.38 8.62 -9.88
N GLU A 368 -30.91 9.77 -10.36
CA GLU A 368 -31.56 11.08 -10.17
C GLU A 368 -32.40 11.49 -11.40
N SER A 369 -31.90 11.24 -12.61
CA SER A 369 -32.62 11.53 -13.85
C SER A 369 -32.07 10.71 -15.02
N VAL A 370 -32.95 10.30 -15.93
CA VAL A 370 -32.60 9.69 -17.22
C VAL A 370 -33.24 10.54 -18.32
N SER A 371 -32.48 10.81 -19.39
CA SER A 371 -32.96 11.53 -20.57
C SER A 371 -32.33 10.97 -21.84
N ILE A 372 -33.08 10.98 -22.94
CA ILE A 372 -32.59 10.61 -24.28
C ILE A 372 -32.63 11.86 -25.15
N GLN A 373 -31.60 12.07 -25.96
CA GLN A 373 -31.45 13.23 -26.84
C GLN A 373 -31.29 12.80 -28.30
N SER A 374 -32.14 13.38 -29.14
CA SER A 374 -32.02 13.41 -30.59
C SER A 374 -31.41 14.75 -31.05
N ASN A 375 -31.06 14.85 -32.34
CA ASN A 375 -30.55 16.09 -32.95
C ASN A 375 -31.55 17.27 -32.96
N ARG A 376 -32.77 17.14 -32.41
CA ARG A 376 -33.80 18.20 -32.37
C ARG A 376 -34.56 18.33 -31.04
N VAL A 377 -34.61 17.30 -30.20
CA VAL A 377 -35.37 17.28 -28.94
C VAL A 377 -34.61 16.49 -27.86
N VAL A 378 -34.64 16.99 -26.62
CA VAL A 378 -34.25 16.25 -25.40
C VAL A 378 -35.51 15.77 -24.71
N GLU A 379 -35.65 14.46 -24.53
CA GLU A 379 -36.75 13.82 -23.81
C GLU A 379 -36.30 13.42 -22.40
N ASN A 380 -37.09 13.78 -21.38
CA ASN A 380 -36.79 13.49 -19.98
C ASN A 380 -37.67 12.34 -19.47
N MET A 381 -37.05 11.17 -19.24
CA MET A 381 -37.74 9.92 -18.89
C MET A 381 -38.23 9.86 -17.43
N ARG A 382 -38.16 10.97 -16.69
CA ARG A 382 -38.55 11.04 -15.27
C ARG A 382 -40.05 11.25 -15.01
N ALA A 383 -40.83 11.68 -16.02
CA ALA A 383 -42.22 12.12 -15.82
C ALA A 383 -43.26 11.35 -16.66
N ASN A 384 -42.88 10.75 -17.79
CA ASN A 384 -43.79 10.14 -18.76
C ASN A 384 -43.59 8.61 -18.93
N PHE A 385 -42.67 8.01 -18.18
CA PHE A 385 -42.28 6.60 -18.33
C PHE A 385 -42.45 5.85 -17.02
N GLN A 386 -43.05 4.66 -17.08
CA GLN A 386 -43.11 3.76 -15.94
C GLN A 386 -41.79 2.98 -15.81
N TRP A 387 -41.33 2.81 -14.57
CA TRP A 387 -40.07 2.16 -14.23
C TRP A 387 -40.33 0.86 -13.46
N GLY A 388 -39.60 -0.19 -13.81
CA GLY A 388 -39.63 -1.51 -13.19
C GLY A 388 -38.35 -1.80 -12.40
N TYR A 389 -38.45 -2.45 -11.25
CA TYR A 389 -37.33 -2.60 -10.31
C TYR A 389 -37.10 -4.02 -9.80
N GLN A 390 -35.83 -4.37 -9.61
CA GLN A 390 -35.38 -5.58 -8.92
C GLN A 390 -34.22 -5.24 -7.98
N VAL A 391 -34.40 -5.49 -6.68
CA VAL A 391 -33.31 -5.52 -5.69
C VAL A 391 -32.50 -6.80 -5.91
N GLY A 392 -31.18 -6.65 -6.01
CA GLY A 392 -30.24 -7.75 -6.17
C GLY A 392 -30.21 -8.41 -7.56
N LEU A 393 -29.26 -9.30 -7.69
CA LEU A 393 -29.02 -10.20 -8.81
C LEU A 393 -29.80 -11.52 -8.61
N LEU A 394 -30.16 -12.20 -9.70
CA LEU A 394 -30.81 -13.51 -9.64
C LEU A 394 -29.89 -14.56 -8.99
N GLY A 395 -28.57 -14.46 -9.18
CA GLY A 395 -27.59 -15.31 -8.48
C GLY A 395 -27.51 -15.06 -6.96
N GLU A 396 -27.72 -13.83 -6.47
CA GLU A 396 -27.84 -13.55 -5.03
C GLU A 396 -29.12 -14.17 -4.48
N LYS A 397 -30.25 -13.91 -5.16
CA LYS A 397 -31.59 -14.39 -4.79
C LYS A 397 -31.70 -15.93 -4.81
N SER A 398 -30.99 -16.58 -5.74
CA SER A 398 -30.88 -18.04 -5.83
C SER A 398 -29.74 -18.62 -4.98
N GLN A 399 -29.05 -17.76 -4.22
CA GLN A 399 -27.97 -18.09 -3.28
C GLN A 399 -26.86 -18.98 -3.88
N ILE A 400 -26.46 -18.71 -5.13
CA ILE A 400 -25.59 -19.63 -5.91
C ILE A 400 -24.12 -19.63 -5.44
N TYR A 401 -23.78 -18.73 -4.50
CA TYR A 401 -22.56 -18.73 -3.70
C TYR A 401 -22.57 -19.75 -2.55
N THR A 402 -23.71 -20.32 -2.21
CA THR A 402 -23.85 -21.43 -1.25
C THR A 402 -23.73 -22.78 -1.95
N GLU A 403 -23.27 -23.82 -1.24
CA GLU A 403 -23.15 -25.15 -1.86
C GLU A 403 -24.51 -25.75 -2.27
N GLU A 404 -25.62 -25.35 -1.65
CA GLU A 404 -26.95 -25.83 -2.06
C GLU A 404 -27.47 -25.08 -3.29
N GLY A 405 -27.51 -23.74 -3.28
CA GLY A 405 -27.95 -22.95 -4.45
C GLY A 405 -27.09 -23.21 -5.70
N SER A 406 -25.80 -23.49 -5.51
CA SER A 406 -24.88 -23.83 -6.61
C SER A 406 -25.22 -25.16 -7.31
N LYS A 407 -25.91 -26.11 -6.66
CA LYS A 407 -26.32 -27.41 -7.27
C LYS A 407 -27.47 -27.26 -8.26
N HIS A 408 -28.41 -26.37 -7.97
CA HIS A 408 -29.64 -26.18 -8.75
C HIS A 408 -29.45 -25.20 -9.92
N THR A 409 -28.23 -24.72 -10.13
CA THR A 409 -27.87 -23.76 -11.19
C THR A 409 -27.27 -24.46 -12.40
N CYS A 410 -27.72 -24.13 -13.60
CA CYS A 410 -27.15 -24.65 -14.85
C CYS A 410 -25.82 -23.96 -15.19
N TRP A 411 -24.74 -24.43 -14.57
CA TRP A 411 -23.38 -23.97 -14.84
C TRP A 411 -22.88 -24.41 -16.22
N SER A 412 -22.04 -23.58 -16.83
CA SER A 412 -21.38 -23.82 -18.11
C SER A 412 -19.86 -23.79 -17.94
N LYS A 413 -19.10 -24.33 -18.91
CA LYS A 413 -17.62 -24.25 -18.86
C LYS A 413 -17.18 -22.82 -19.15
N LEU A 414 -16.14 -22.35 -18.47
CA LEU A 414 -15.55 -21.02 -18.67
C LEU A 414 -15.34 -20.72 -20.17
N SER A 415 -15.86 -19.60 -20.64
CA SER A 415 -15.80 -19.23 -22.06
C SER A 415 -14.73 -18.17 -22.35
N ASN A 416 -14.16 -18.20 -23.55
CA ASN A 416 -13.10 -17.28 -23.99
C ASN A 416 -13.58 -15.81 -24.14
N TYR A 417 -14.86 -15.52 -23.92
CA TYR A 417 -15.45 -14.20 -24.08
C TYR A 417 -15.93 -13.66 -22.72
N SER A 418 -15.25 -12.61 -22.25
CA SER A 418 -15.68 -11.86 -21.08
C SER A 418 -16.89 -10.98 -21.45
N ARG A 419 -18.02 -11.25 -20.81
CA ARG A 419 -19.23 -10.40 -20.78
C ARG A 419 -19.38 -9.82 -19.36
N PRO A 420 -20.00 -8.63 -19.19
CA PRO A 420 -20.35 -8.14 -17.86
C PRO A 420 -21.33 -9.09 -17.16
N LEU A 421 -21.39 -9.03 -15.83
CA LEU A 421 -22.33 -9.79 -14.99
C LEU A 421 -22.25 -11.31 -15.23
N LYS A 422 -21.13 -11.92 -14.83
CA LYS A 422 -21.00 -13.37 -14.70
C LYS A 422 -20.65 -13.76 -13.27
N TRP A 423 -21.19 -14.91 -12.85
CA TRP A 423 -20.75 -15.65 -11.69
C TRP A 423 -19.74 -16.72 -12.12
N TYR A 424 -18.77 -16.99 -11.25
CA TYR A 424 -17.73 -17.97 -11.47
C TYR A 424 -17.53 -18.78 -10.20
N LYS A 425 -17.38 -20.10 -10.31
CA LYS A 425 -17.02 -20.97 -9.20
C LYS A 425 -15.87 -21.91 -9.56
N THR A 426 -15.14 -22.34 -8.55
CA THR A 426 -14.12 -23.38 -8.63
C THR A 426 -14.02 -24.11 -7.28
N LYS A 427 -13.40 -25.30 -7.25
CA LYS A 427 -13.07 -26.02 -6.01
C LYS A 427 -11.56 -26.23 -5.94
N PHE A 428 -10.97 -25.97 -4.78
CA PHE A 428 -9.55 -26.07 -4.52
C PHE A 428 -9.28 -26.47 -3.07
N ASP A 429 -8.20 -27.22 -2.86
CA ASP A 429 -7.75 -27.66 -1.54
C ASP A 429 -7.17 -26.49 -0.74
N ALA A 430 -7.31 -26.54 0.58
CA ALA A 430 -6.69 -25.54 1.44
C ALA A 430 -5.16 -25.67 1.38
N PRO A 431 -4.41 -24.57 1.22
CA PRO A 431 -2.96 -24.67 1.16
C PRO A 431 -2.32 -24.99 2.51
N ASP A 432 -1.16 -25.62 2.47
CA ASP A 432 -0.36 -25.97 3.64
C ASP A 432 0.27 -24.74 4.31
N GLY A 433 0.22 -24.72 5.65
CA GLY A 433 0.93 -23.76 6.51
C GLY A 433 0.02 -22.88 7.38
N PRO A 434 0.50 -22.43 8.56
CA PRO A 434 -0.26 -21.57 9.49
C PRO A 434 -0.33 -20.10 9.05
N ASP A 435 -0.39 -19.86 7.74
CA ASP A 435 0.17 -18.67 7.11
C ASP A 435 -0.94 -17.78 6.48
N PRO A 436 -1.04 -16.46 6.80
CA PRO A 436 -2.10 -15.61 6.28
C PRO A 436 -2.23 -15.57 4.75
N VAL A 437 -3.29 -16.21 4.24
CA VAL A 437 -3.64 -16.25 2.81
C VAL A 437 -4.73 -15.23 2.46
N ALA A 438 -4.66 -14.71 1.23
CA ALA A 438 -5.69 -13.89 0.61
C ALA A 438 -6.17 -14.51 -0.72
N LEU A 439 -7.43 -14.29 -1.10
CA LEU A 439 -7.89 -14.54 -2.47
C LEU A 439 -7.46 -13.36 -3.34
N ASN A 440 -6.73 -13.63 -4.41
CA ASN A 440 -6.46 -12.59 -5.40
C ASN A 440 -7.70 -12.45 -6.30
N LEU A 441 -8.14 -11.22 -6.58
CA LEU A 441 -9.44 -11.01 -7.22
C LEU A 441 -9.44 -10.14 -8.47
N ALA A 442 -8.51 -9.22 -8.72
CA ALA A 442 -8.78 -8.19 -9.71
C ALA A 442 -8.91 -8.63 -11.22
N THR A 443 -8.62 -9.87 -11.68
CA THR A 443 -9.05 -10.25 -13.07
C THR A 443 -10.57 -10.21 -13.18
N MET A 444 -11.25 -10.26 -12.04
CA MET A 444 -12.63 -9.85 -11.85
C MET A 444 -12.66 -8.33 -11.60
N GLY A 445 -13.43 -7.56 -12.39
CA GLY A 445 -13.40 -6.08 -12.32
C GLY A 445 -14.02 -5.49 -11.04
N LYS A 446 -15.30 -5.79 -10.78
CA LYS A 446 -15.96 -5.67 -9.46
C LYS A 446 -16.82 -6.92 -9.29
N GLY A 447 -16.82 -7.46 -8.09
CA GLY A 447 -17.73 -8.51 -7.65
C GLY A 447 -17.48 -8.79 -6.17
N GLU A 448 -18.18 -9.79 -5.66
CA GLU A 448 -17.97 -10.33 -4.31
C GLU A 448 -17.33 -11.71 -4.40
N ALA A 449 -16.76 -12.19 -3.28
CA ALA A 449 -16.04 -13.45 -3.22
C ALA A 449 -16.38 -14.22 -1.95
N TRP A 450 -16.90 -15.43 -2.11
CA TRP A 450 -17.29 -16.33 -1.02
C TRP A 450 -16.40 -17.56 -1.02
N LYS A 451 -16.08 -18.08 0.17
CA LYS A 451 -15.34 -19.33 0.37
C LYS A 451 -16.04 -20.12 1.47
N ASN A 452 -16.50 -21.34 1.16
CA ASN A 452 -17.09 -22.33 2.06
C ASN A 452 -17.87 -21.70 3.24
N MET A 453 -19.11 -21.26 2.99
CA MET A 453 -20.04 -20.86 4.06
C MET A 453 -20.42 -22.08 4.93
N VAL A 454 -19.56 -22.44 5.88
CA VAL A 454 -19.81 -23.54 6.81
C VAL A 454 -20.84 -23.10 7.83
N ILE A 455 -22.10 -23.46 7.59
CA ILE A 455 -23.17 -23.37 8.59
C ILE A 455 -22.88 -24.43 9.66
N PHE A 456 -22.12 -24.06 10.69
CA PHE A 456 -21.81 -24.92 11.83
C PHE A 456 -23.04 -25.13 12.72
N ARG A 457 -23.99 -25.96 12.27
CA ARG A 457 -25.02 -26.56 13.12
C ARG A 457 -24.36 -27.55 14.08
N TRP A 458 -23.93 -27.05 15.24
CA TRP A 458 -23.48 -27.91 16.33
C TRP A 458 -24.63 -28.75 16.88
N LEU A 459 -24.63 -30.04 16.54
CA LEU A 459 -25.28 -31.06 17.36
C LEU A 459 -24.44 -31.26 18.62
N VAL A 460 -25.08 -31.21 19.79
CA VAL A 460 -24.41 -31.30 21.08
C VAL A 460 -23.93 -32.72 21.33
N ALA A 461 -22.61 -32.90 21.50
CA ALA A 461 -22.01 -34.11 22.04
C ALA A 461 -21.02 -33.72 23.15
N THR A 462 -21.37 -34.01 24.40
CA THR A 462 -20.59 -33.62 25.58
C THR A 462 -19.41 -34.55 25.84
N ALA A 463 -18.19 -33.99 25.93
CA ALA A 463 -17.04 -34.68 26.53
C ALA A 463 -16.18 -33.67 27.32
N LEU A 464 -16.20 -33.78 28.66
CA LEU A 464 -15.34 -33.00 29.55
C LEU A 464 -13.98 -33.70 29.71
N ALA A 465 -12.90 -32.98 29.43
CA ALA A 465 -11.55 -33.33 29.89
C ALA A 465 -10.73 -32.04 30.09
N ALA A 466 -10.56 -31.61 31.35
CA ALA A 466 -9.77 -30.42 31.68
C ALA A 466 -8.28 -30.76 31.79
N ALA A 467 -7.42 -29.97 31.14
CA ALA A 467 -5.97 -30.02 31.29
C ALA A 467 -5.44 -28.64 31.71
N LEU A 468 -5.18 -28.48 33.01
CA LEU A 468 -4.66 -27.24 33.59
C LEU A 468 -3.16 -27.09 33.32
N CYS A 469 -2.80 -26.34 32.28
CA CYS A 469 -1.44 -25.86 32.05
C CYS A 469 -1.38 -24.34 32.22
N ILE A 470 -0.97 -23.88 33.41
CA ILE A 470 -0.80 -22.45 33.71
C ILE A 470 0.49 -21.95 33.04
N VAL A 471 0.35 -21.04 32.07
CA VAL A 471 1.49 -20.36 31.41
C VAL A 471 1.35 -18.85 31.61
N SER A 472 2.30 -18.24 32.33
CA SER A 472 2.25 -16.83 32.73
C SER A 472 2.61 -15.86 31.59
N GLY A 473 1.62 -15.16 31.04
CA GLY A 473 1.80 -14.20 29.94
C GLY A 473 2.28 -12.80 30.38
N ARG A 474 3.44 -12.36 29.86
CA ARG A 474 4.16 -11.12 30.26
C ARG A 474 3.43 -9.76 30.11
N HIS A 475 3.14 -8.98 31.16
CA HIS A 475 2.11 -7.88 31.21
C HIS A 475 2.60 -6.39 31.03
N VAL A 476 1.99 -5.53 30.21
CA VAL A 476 2.76 -4.63 29.32
C VAL A 476 2.54 -3.08 29.43
N SER A 477 1.86 -2.57 30.48
CA SER A 477 1.41 -1.18 30.90
C SER A 477 1.81 0.11 30.17
N TYR A 478 1.23 1.26 30.55
CA TYR A 478 1.83 2.58 30.31
C TYR A 478 1.38 3.66 31.29
N ASP A 479 2.09 4.77 31.29
CA ASP A 479 1.82 5.94 32.11
C ASP A 479 2.37 7.23 31.47
N GLY A 480 2.22 8.36 32.17
CA GLY A 480 2.71 9.69 31.77
C GLY A 480 4.23 9.80 31.62
N ARG A 481 4.96 8.69 31.75
CA ARG A 481 6.32 8.58 31.28
C ARG A 481 6.56 7.41 30.34
N SER A 482 6.03 6.19 30.48
CA SER A 482 6.25 5.16 29.44
C SER A 482 5.53 3.85 29.70
N LEU A 483 5.58 2.97 28.70
CA LEU A 483 4.90 1.68 28.66
C LEU A 483 5.54 0.60 29.61
N MET A 484 5.17 -0.70 29.62
CA MET A 484 5.81 -1.80 30.42
C MET A 484 6.04 -3.11 29.64
N ILE A 485 6.53 -4.17 30.31
CA ILE A 485 6.45 -5.64 30.08
C ILE A 485 6.73 -6.31 31.44
N ASP A 486 5.83 -7.16 31.93
CA ASP A 486 5.68 -7.64 33.32
C ASP A 486 5.48 -6.58 34.43
N GLY A 487 4.83 -5.46 34.13
CA GLY A 487 4.80 -4.29 35.02
C GLY A 487 6.19 -3.67 35.25
N GLN A 488 7.26 -4.30 34.75
CA GLN A 488 8.55 -3.68 34.58
C GLN A 488 8.54 -2.85 33.32
N ARG A 489 8.93 -1.59 33.45
CA ARG A 489 9.17 -0.76 32.29
C ARG A 489 10.49 -1.19 31.55
N LYS A 490 10.44 -1.67 30.27
CA LYS A 490 11.52 -2.12 29.30
C LYS A 490 12.09 -1.16 28.17
N LEU A 491 13.13 -1.49 27.39
CA LEU A 491 13.85 -0.58 26.44
C LEU A 491 13.31 -0.78 24.98
N PHE A 492 13.29 0.24 24.06
CA PHE A 492 12.56 0.55 22.74
C PHE A 492 13.35 1.21 21.45
N PHE A 493 14.05 0.50 20.46
CA PHE A 493 14.98 0.75 19.25
C PHE A 493 14.76 -0.22 18.00
N SER A 494 14.68 0.20 16.71
CA SER A 494 14.27 -0.63 15.51
C SER A 494 15.29 -0.90 14.37
N GLY A 495 15.03 -1.90 13.48
CA GLY A 495 15.55 -1.90 12.09
C GLY A 495 14.83 -2.79 11.06
N SER A 496 15.16 -2.67 9.77
CA SER A 496 14.28 -3.02 8.63
C SER A 496 14.90 -3.96 7.55
N ILE A 497 14.14 -4.91 6.96
CA ILE A 497 14.59 -5.93 5.99
C ILE A 497 13.54 -6.29 4.90
N HIS A 498 13.77 -5.88 3.64
CA HIS A 498 12.97 -6.27 2.46
C HIS A 498 13.12 -7.75 2.10
N TYR A 499 12.06 -8.55 2.21
CA TYR A 499 12.10 -9.91 1.67
C TYR A 499 12.12 -10.05 0.13
N PRO A 500 11.57 -9.15 -0.73
CA PRO A 500 11.75 -9.28 -2.18
C PRO A 500 13.12 -8.76 -2.65
N ARG A 501 13.75 -7.87 -1.87
CA ARG A 501 15.12 -7.38 -2.10
C ARG A 501 16.18 -8.28 -1.45
N SER A 502 15.80 -9.49 -1.05
CA SER A 502 16.65 -10.60 -0.59
C SER A 502 16.05 -11.94 -1.08
N THR A 503 16.57 -13.09 -0.67
CA THR A 503 15.98 -14.41 -0.99
C THR A 503 15.71 -15.23 0.28
N PRO A 504 14.87 -16.29 0.21
CA PRO A 504 14.39 -17.01 1.40
C PRO A 504 15.47 -17.59 2.31
N ASP A 505 16.65 -17.84 1.75
CA ASP A 505 17.80 -18.45 2.42
C ASP A 505 18.77 -17.40 2.98
N MET A 506 18.58 -16.12 2.62
CA MET A 506 19.28 -14.97 3.23
C MET A 506 18.61 -14.50 4.53
N TRP A 507 17.28 -14.67 4.65
CA TRP A 507 16.49 -14.13 5.76
C TRP A 507 17.02 -14.54 7.14
N PRO A 508 17.38 -15.82 7.42
CA PRO A 508 17.94 -16.21 8.71
C PRO A 508 19.17 -15.37 9.10
N SER A 509 20.07 -15.14 8.14
CA SER A 509 21.30 -14.39 8.39
C SER A 509 21.06 -12.89 8.56
N LEU A 510 20.11 -12.30 7.83
CA LEU A 510 19.78 -10.88 7.92
C LEU A 510 19.09 -10.54 9.25
N ILE A 511 18.15 -11.40 9.66
CA ILE A 511 17.41 -11.31 10.93
C ILE A 511 18.37 -11.48 12.12
N SER A 512 19.28 -12.46 12.04
CA SER A 512 20.29 -12.70 13.09
C SER A 512 21.25 -11.52 13.26
N LYS A 513 21.68 -10.91 12.15
CA LYS A 513 22.53 -9.71 12.17
C LYS A 513 21.80 -8.52 12.80
N ALA A 514 20.52 -8.33 12.48
CA ALA A 514 19.70 -7.31 13.13
C ALA A 514 19.57 -7.55 14.65
N LYS A 515 19.33 -8.80 15.09
CA LYS A 515 19.36 -9.16 16.53
C LYS A 515 20.68 -8.78 17.21
N SER A 516 21.80 -9.08 16.56
CA SER A 516 23.14 -8.75 17.09
C SER A 516 23.43 -7.24 17.10
N GLY A 517 22.69 -6.44 16.34
CA GLY A 517 22.78 -4.97 16.30
C GLY A 517 22.03 -4.27 17.44
N GLY A 518 21.55 -5.00 18.45
CA GLY A 518 20.73 -4.49 19.55
C GLY A 518 19.24 -4.40 19.21
N LEU A 519 18.86 -4.51 17.94
CA LEU A 519 17.46 -4.50 17.52
C LEU A 519 16.78 -5.75 18.06
N ASN A 520 15.64 -5.60 18.73
CA ASN A 520 14.82 -6.75 19.12
C ASN A 520 13.60 -6.98 18.22
N ALA A 521 13.47 -6.27 17.08
CA ALA A 521 12.48 -6.57 16.04
C ALA A 521 12.83 -6.08 14.60
N ILE A 522 12.03 -6.46 13.56
CA ILE A 522 12.42 -6.45 12.11
C ILE A 522 11.37 -5.90 11.10
N ASP A 523 11.56 -4.72 10.48
CA ASP A 523 10.59 -4.05 9.55
C ASP A 523 10.54 -4.63 8.18
N THR A 524 9.50 -4.25 7.42
CA THR A 524 9.38 -4.28 5.95
C THR A 524 8.00 -3.49 5.53
N TYR A 525 7.67 -2.91 4.31
CA TYR A 525 6.39 -2.16 3.83
C TYR A 525 5.68 -2.56 2.45
N VAL A 526 4.47 -3.21 2.42
CA VAL A 526 3.91 -4.24 1.44
C VAL A 526 3.92 -3.95 -0.08
N PHE A 527 4.34 -4.91 -0.91
CA PHE A 527 4.52 -4.68 -2.37
C PHE A 527 3.36 -5.19 -3.23
N TRP A 528 2.14 -4.65 -3.03
CA TRP A 528 0.91 -5.20 -3.63
C TRP A 528 1.05 -5.60 -5.12
N ASN A 529 1.71 -4.83 -5.97
CA ASN A 529 1.97 -5.14 -7.39
C ASN A 529 2.76 -6.43 -7.68
N LEU A 530 3.73 -6.84 -6.87
CA LEU A 530 4.42 -8.14 -7.02
C LEU A 530 3.48 -9.32 -6.73
N HIS A 531 2.34 -9.03 -6.12
CA HIS A 531 1.41 -10.03 -5.63
C HIS A 531 0.10 -9.93 -6.39
N GLU A 532 -0.28 -8.80 -6.96
CA GLU A 532 -1.35 -8.76 -7.95
C GLU A 532 -0.75 -8.40 -9.33
N PRO A 533 0.31 -9.11 -9.81
CA PRO A 533 1.07 -8.74 -11.01
C PRO A 533 0.27 -9.02 -12.28
N GLN A 534 -0.49 -10.11 -12.28
CA GLN A 534 -1.78 -10.06 -12.91
C GLN A 534 -2.84 -9.88 -11.84
N PRO A 535 -3.88 -9.12 -12.18
CA PRO A 535 -5.03 -9.00 -11.32
C PRO A 535 -5.64 -10.41 -11.18
N GLY A 536 -6.21 -10.76 -10.02
CA GLY A 536 -6.76 -12.09 -9.75
C GLY A 536 -5.77 -13.24 -9.51
N GLN A 537 -4.45 -12.99 -9.44
CA GLN A 537 -3.42 -14.03 -9.35
C GLN A 537 -2.24 -13.65 -8.40
N TYR A 538 -2.28 -13.92 -7.06
CA TYR A 538 -1.09 -13.75 -6.18
C TYR A 538 -0.14 -14.98 -6.23
N ASP A 539 1.05 -14.88 -5.61
CA ASP A 539 2.16 -15.85 -5.75
C ASP A 539 2.80 -16.22 -4.40
N PHE A 540 2.73 -17.50 -3.95
CA PHE A 540 3.28 -17.97 -2.66
C PHE A 540 4.67 -18.61 -2.74
N ARG A 541 5.54 -18.15 -3.65
CA ARG A 541 6.69 -18.96 -4.05
C ARG A 541 7.97 -18.12 -4.12
N GLY A 542 9.03 -18.64 -3.52
CA GLY A 542 10.35 -18.02 -3.54
C GLY A 542 10.44 -16.70 -2.74
N ARG A 543 11.18 -15.72 -3.27
CA ARG A 543 11.57 -14.48 -2.54
C ARG A 543 10.43 -13.57 -2.10
N HIS A 544 9.21 -13.80 -2.56
CA HIS A 544 8.06 -12.99 -2.15
C HIS A 544 7.52 -13.41 -0.78
N ASP A 545 8.03 -14.49 -0.17
CA ASP A 545 7.42 -15.20 0.96
C ASP A 545 7.44 -14.45 2.30
N ILE A 546 6.33 -13.73 2.49
CA ILE A 546 5.91 -13.02 3.70
C ILE A 546 5.97 -13.89 4.95
N ILE A 547 5.68 -15.18 4.87
CA ILE A 547 5.23 -15.90 6.04
C ILE A 547 6.30 -16.89 6.51
N ARG A 548 7.06 -17.47 5.57
CA ARG A 548 8.42 -17.99 5.85
C ARG A 548 9.35 -16.88 6.35
N PHE A 549 9.30 -15.65 5.81
CA PHE A 549 10.12 -14.53 6.33
C PHE A 549 9.83 -14.22 7.82
N ILE A 550 8.55 -14.27 8.21
CA ILE A 550 8.09 -13.86 9.56
C ILE A 550 8.36 -14.91 10.61
N LYS A 551 8.12 -16.18 10.28
CA LYS A 551 8.52 -17.31 11.12
C LYS A 551 10.01 -17.25 11.45
N GLU A 552 10.83 -16.87 10.48
CA GLU A 552 12.27 -16.72 10.68
C GLU A 552 12.63 -15.59 11.66
N VAL A 553 11.82 -14.53 11.77
CA VAL A 553 12.00 -13.50 12.79
C VAL A 553 11.63 -14.02 14.19
N GLU A 554 10.45 -14.65 14.29
CA GLU A 554 9.92 -15.21 15.53
C GLU A 554 10.82 -16.32 16.11
N ALA A 555 11.30 -17.23 15.26
CA ALA A 555 12.22 -18.32 15.61
C ALA A 555 13.52 -17.81 16.23
N GLN A 556 13.93 -16.59 15.91
CA GLN A 556 15.13 -15.97 16.46
C GLN A 556 14.88 -15.17 17.75
N GLY A 557 13.66 -15.19 18.32
CA GLY A 557 13.33 -14.44 19.53
C GLY A 557 13.48 -12.92 19.36
N LEU A 558 13.41 -12.49 18.11
CA LEU A 558 13.00 -11.16 17.73
C LEU A 558 11.50 -11.16 17.52
N TYR A 559 10.95 -9.97 17.36
CA TYR A 559 9.58 -9.80 16.93
C TYR A 559 9.56 -9.17 15.53
N VAL A 560 8.51 -9.43 14.78
CA VAL A 560 8.36 -9.06 13.36
C VAL A 560 8.16 -7.55 13.19
N CYS A 561 7.99 -7.08 11.95
CA CYS A 561 7.27 -5.87 11.52
C CYS A 561 6.99 -5.77 10.02
N LEU A 562 5.76 -5.42 9.66
CA LEU A 562 5.22 -5.43 8.31
C LEU A 562 4.22 -4.28 8.10
N ARG A 563 4.65 -3.16 7.53
CA ARG A 563 3.83 -1.98 7.14
C ARG A 563 2.96 -2.30 5.88
N ILE A 564 1.67 -1.97 5.71
CA ILE A 564 0.93 -2.25 4.44
C ILE A 564 0.93 -1.13 3.41
N GLY A 565 0.40 0.06 3.69
CA GLY A 565 0.12 1.06 2.66
C GLY A 565 -1.38 1.11 2.35
N PRO A 566 -1.88 0.56 1.23
CA PRO A 566 -1.18 -0.25 0.22
C PRO A 566 -0.46 0.58 -0.87
N PHE A 567 -0.68 1.90 -0.92
CA PHE A 567 0.34 2.79 -1.47
C PHE A 567 1.46 2.91 -0.44
N ILE A 568 2.66 2.44 -0.79
CA ILE A 568 3.83 2.39 0.10
C ILE A 568 4.89 3.45 -0.25
N GLU A 569 4.81 4.04 -1.44
CA GLU A 569 5.92 4.77 -2.07
C GLU A 569 7.15 3.87 -2.22
N SER A 570 8.03 3.87 -1.21
CA SER A 570 9.11 2.90 -0.99
C SER A 570 10.09 2.72 -2.16
N GLU A 571 10.13 3.69 -3.07
CA GLU A 571 10.83 3.63 -4.36
C GLU A 571 10.57 2.31 -5.10
N TRP A 572 9.30 1.97 -5.22
CA TRP A 572 8.84 0.78 -5.90
C TRP A 572 7.90 1.13 -7.06
N SER A 573 7.85 0.29 -8.10
CA SER A 573 7.06 0.59 -9.31
C SER A 573 5.63 0.96 -8.94
N TYR A 574 5.16 2.11 -9.41
CA TYR A 574 3.82 2.65 -9.14
C TYR A 574 3.47 2.81 -7.64
N GLY A 575 4.49 2.96 -6.78
CA GLY A 575 4.33 3.18 -5.34
C GLY A 575 3.78 1.97 -4.60
N GLY A 576 3.97 0.76 -5.15
CA GLY A 576 3.38 -0.49 -4.66
C GLY A 576 2.07 -0.88 -5.32
N LEU A 577 1.39 0.05 -5.98
CA LEU A 577 0.10 -0.20 -6.63
C LEU A 577 0.28 -1.09 -7.88
N PRO A 578 -0.51 -2.15 -8.06
CA PRO A 578 -0.51 -2.89 -9.31
C PRO A 578 -0.90 -2.02 -10.51
N PHE A 579 -0.21 -2.13 -11.65
CA PHE A 579 -0.48 -1.24 -12.79
C PHE A 579 -1.91 -1.37 -13.33
N TRP A 580 -2.52 -2.55 -13.32
CA TRP A 580 -3.89 -2.75 -13.82
C TRP A 580 -4.94 -1.85 -13.14
N LEU A 581 -4.65 -1.28 -11.96
CA LEU A 581 -5.49 -0.25 -11.33
C LEU A 581 -5.67 0.99 -12.23
N HIS A 582 -4.66 1.36 -13.03
CA HIS A 582 -4.73 2.44 -14.01
C HIS A 582 -5.87 2.25 -15.04
N ASP A 583 -6.12 1.00 -15.43
CA ASP A 583 -7.13 0.66 -16.43
C ASP A 583 -8.54 0.45 -15.83
N VAL A 584 -8.67 0.56 -14.51
CA VAL A 584 -9.98 0.68 -13.86
C VAL A 584 -10.59 2.03 -14.26
N PRO A 585 -11.81 2.05 -14.84
CA PRO A 585 -12.48 3.31 -15.20
C PRO A 585 -12.54 4.29 -14.02
N ASN A 586 -12.55 5.59 -14.34
CA ASN A 586 -12.64 6.74 -13.42
C ASN A 586 -11.99 6.52 -12.04
N ILE A 587 -10.81 5.92 -11.97
CA ILE A 587 -10.04 5.86 -10.73
C ILE A 587 -9.34 7.20 -10.49
N VAL A 588 -9.10 7.56 -9.23
CA VAL A 588 -8.21 8.68 -8.83
C VAL A 588 -7.45 8.26 -7.58
N PHE A 589 -6.12 8.30 -7.62
CA PHE A 589 -5.31 7.94 -6.46
C PHE A 589 -5.19 9.13 -5.49
N ARG A 590 -5.55 8.91 -4.22
CA ARG A 590 -5.14 9.71 -3.03
C ARG A 590 -5.61 11.19 -3.00
N SER A 591 -6.93 11.45 -3.09
CA SER A 591 -7.51 12.83 -3.09
C SER A 591 -8.07 13.32 -1.72
N ASP A 592 -7.90 14.62 -1.40
CA ASP A 592 -8.05 15.29 -0.08
C ASP A 592 -8.32 16.83 -0.24
N ASN A 593 -8.80 17.70 0.66
CA ASN A 593 -8.90 17.82 2.16
C ASN A 593 -10.38 17.72 2.66
N GLY A 594 -10.84 18.13 3.86
CA GLY A 594 -10.28 18.93 4.98
C GLY A 594 -11.31 19.15 6.13
N PRO A 595 -11.07 20.03 7.13
CA PRO A 595 -9.90 20.88 7.37
C PRO A 595 -9.00 20.41 8.53
N PHE A 596 -7.72 20.20 8.22
CA PHE A 596 -6.63 20.03 9.21
C PHE A 596 -6.21 21.44 9.75
N LYS A 597 -5.40 21.67 10.79
CA LYS A 597 -4.10 21.09 11.15
C LYS A 597 -3.76 21.38 12.62
N ILE A 598 -2.92 20.53 13.23
CA ILE A 598 -1.85 21.01 14.13
C ILE A 598 -0.50 20.46 13.61
N ASN A 599 0.54 21.30 13.73
CA ASN A 599 1.93 21.06 13.33
C ASN A 599 2.65 20.13 14.33
N ALA A 600 3.95 20.33 14.55
CA ALA A 600 5.09 19.49 14.14
C ALA A 600 5.42 19.25 12.66
N CYS A 601 6.58 18.59 12.48
CA CYS A 601 7.56 18.75 11.41
C CYS A 601 8.07 17.41 10.83
N ASN A 602 8.44 17.43 9.56
CA ASN A 602 9.14 16.37 8.82
C ASN A 602 10.47 16.90 8.26
N GLY A 603 11.41 16.00 7.95
CA GLY A 603 12.71 16.35 7.38
C GLY A 603 13.85 16.23 8.39
N PHE A 604 15.08 16.54 7.95
CA PHE A 604 16.31 16.18 8.69
C PHE A 604 16.58 16.93 10.01
N ARG A 605 15.95 18.09 10.26
CA ARG A 605 16.42 19.08 11.26
C ARG A 605 15.32 19.71 12.14
N CYS A 606 14.27 18.97 12.46
CA CYS A 606 13.13 19.52 13.21
C CYS A 606 13.48 20.04 14.61
N GLY A 607 14.62 19.66 15.20
CA GLY A 607 15.14 20.27 16.42
C GLY A 607 15.60 21.74 16.26
N GLU A 608 15.98 22.17 15.06
CA GLU A 608 16.47 23.53 14.79
C GLU A 608 15.41 24.43 14.15
N THR A 609 14.69 23.92 13.15
CA THR A 609 13.81 24.71 12.28
C THR A 609 12.42 24.92 12.86
N PHE A 610 12.05 24.16 13.90
CA PHE A 610 10.72 24.20 14.48
C PHE A 610 10.70 25.09 15.74
N VAL A 611 10.16 26.31 15.58
CA VAL A 611 10.02 27.31 16.67
C VAL A 611 9.15 26.83 17.84
N GLY A 612 8.33 25.79 17.65
CA GLY A 612 7.65 25.04 18.69
C GLY A 612 6.20 24.69 18.37
N PRO A 613 5.58 23.77 19.14
CA PRO A 613 4.14 23.56 19.13
C PRO A 613 3.41 24.85 19.50
N ASN A 614 2.21 25.04 18.97
CA ASN A 614 1.43 26.27 19.14
C ASN A 614 0.87 26.54 20.56
N SER A 615 1.29 25.77 21.58
CA SER A 615 1.03 26.02 23.01
C SER A 615 1.96 25.16 23.88
N ALA A 616 2.09 25.47 25.17
CA ALA A 616 3.14 24.93 26.04
C ALA A 616 2.82 23.60 26.77
N LYS A 617 1.57 23.13 26.76
CA LYS A 617 1.16 21.87 27.44
C LYS A 617 1.52 20.59 26.65
N LYS A 618 2.33 20.71 25.61
CA LYS A 618 2.19 19.93 24.37
C LYS A 618 3.52 19.33 23.86
N PRO A 619 3.81 18.03 24.07
CA PRO A 619 5.06 17.39 23.65
C PRO A 619 5.41 17.46 22.13
N ALA A 620 6.59 18.01 21.79
CA ALA A 620 7.02 18.34 20.42
C ALA A 620 7.53 17.16 19.57
N ILE A 621 6.72 16.66 18.62
CA ILE A 621 6.85 15.31 18.03
C ILE A 621 7.49 15.33 16.63
N TRP A 622 8.31 14.32 16.32
CA TRP A 622 8.95 14.16 15.01
C TRP A 622 8.42 12.93 14.28
N THR A 623 7.72 13.15 13.16
CA THR A 623 7.05 12.08 12.39
C THR A 623 7.95 11.37 11.38
N GLU A 624 8.85 12.09 10.71
CA GLU A 624 9.80 11.52 9.73
C GLU A 624 11.24 11.99 9.97
N ASN A 625 12.02 11.19 10.70
CA ASN A 625 13.45 11.41 10.92
C ASN A 625 14.27 10.86 9.71
N TRP A 626 14.03 11.41 8.51
CA TRP A 626 14.46 10.87 7.19
C TRP A 626 15.85 10.28 7.16
N THR A 627 15.97 9.02 6.77
CA THR A 627 17.16 8.26 7.13
C THR A 627 18.21 8.24 6.00
N HIS A 628 17.78 8.13 4.77
CA HIS A 628 18.65 8.20 3.60
C HIS A 628 17.97 9.08 2.55
N PHE A 629 18.58 9.17 1.38
CA PHE A 629 17.86 9.46 0.15
C PHE A 629 18.16 8.31 -0.80
N TYR A 630 17.13 7.86 -1.51
CA TYR A 630 17.18 6.70 -2.38
C TYR A 630 18.14 6.88 -3.57
N ASP A 631 18.67 5.77 -4.06
CA ASP A 631 19.47 5.72 -5.28
C ASP A 631 18.59 5.84 -6.53
N LEU A 632 19.12 6.49 -7.57
CA LEU A 632 18.50 6.57 -8.90
C LEU A 632 19.58 6.41 -9.97
N TYR A 633 19.20 5.86 -11.12
CA TYR A 633 20.02 5.95 -12.32
C TYR A 633 20.36 7.43 -12.62
N GLY A 634 21.63 7.69 -12.96
CA GLY A 634 22.17 9.03 -13.17
C GLY A 634 22.32 9.92 -11.92
N SER A 635 22.12 9.42 -10.69
CA SER A 635 22.23 10.22 -9.45
C SER A 635 23.30 9.74 -8.46
N ILE A 636 23.60 10.58 -7.45
CA ILE A 636 24.61 10.32 -6.41
C ILE A 636 23.92 9.90 -5.10
N THR A 637 24.31 8.75 -4.54
CA THR A 637 23.88 8.21 -3.24
C THR A 637 24.09 9.19 -2.08
N LYS A 638 23.04 9.58 -1.35
CA LYS A 638 23.11 10.63 -0.30
C LYS A 638 23.06 10.07 1.13
N ILE A 639 24.18 9.52 1.59
CA ILE A 639 24.30 8.91 2.93
C ILE A 639 24.17 9.95 4.04
N ARG A 640 23.26 9.70 4.98
CA ARG A 640 23.20 10.33 6.30
C ARG A 640 24.01 9.37 7.24
N ALA A 641 25.04 9.80 7.98
CA ALA A 641 25.93 9.01 8.87
C ALA A 641 25.71 9.25 10.39
N VAL A 642 25.84 8.21 11.23
CA VAL A 642 24.96 7.74 12.34
C VAL A 642 24.53 8.74 13.44
N GLU A 643 25.12 9.91 13.53
CA GLU A 643 25.15 10.68 14.77
C GLU A 643 23.90 11.58 15.05
N ASP A 644 22.98 11.78 14.09
CA ASP A 644 21.74 12.62 14.10
C ASP A 644 20.46 11.86 13.84
N ILE A 645 20.40 10.61 13.37
CA ILE A 645 19.34 9.78 13.96
C ILE A 645 19.69 9.59 15.41
N ALA A 646 20.89 9.14 15.78
CA ALA A 646 21.20 8.92 17.19
C ALA A 646 20.98 10.17 18.07
N TYR A 647 21.41 11.37 17.65
CA TYR A 647 21.08 12.60 18.36
C TYR A 647 19.62 12.97 18.23
N GLN A 648 19.03 13.03 17.01
CA GLN A 648 17.60 13.35 16.81
C GLN A 648 16.64 12.29 17.45
N VAL A 649 17.22 11.18 17.92
CA VAL A 649 16.66 10.12 18.77
C VAL A 649 16.85 10.35 20.26
N ALA A 650 17.99 10.86 20.74
CA ALA A 650 18.30 10.97 22.17
C ALA A 650 17.84 12.29 22.83
N LEU A 651 17.50 13.24 21.99
CA LEU A 651 16.68 14.42 22.15
C LEU A 651 15.76 14.76 23.40
N PHE A 652 14.41 14.48 23.45
CA PHE A 652 13.26 14.99 24.32
C PHE A 652 12.72 14.20 25.51
N ILE A 653 13.27 13.04 25.92
CA ILE A 653 13.06 12.59 27.34
C ILE A 653 13.22 13.80 28.27
N VAL A 654 14.19 14.57 27.79
CA VAL A 654 14.64 15.92 27.87
C VAL A 654 13.51 16.95 27.48
N LYS A 655 13.60 17.89 26.49
CA LYS A 655 12.70 19.11 26.37
C LYS A 655 11.20 18.94 26.61
N MET A 656 10.63 17.80 26.26
CA MET A 656 9.18 17.61 26.25
C MET A 656 8.72 16.59 27.28
N ASN A 657 9.60 16.15 28.17
CA ASN A 657 9.33 15.18 29.23
C ASN A 657 8.89 13.78 28.73
N GLY A 658 9.05 13.52 27.43
CA GLY A 658 8.18 12.58 26.74
C GLY A 658 8.49 11.11 26.95
N SER A 659 7.54 10.29 26.48
CA SER A 659 7.37 8.89 26.84
C SER A 659 7.69 7.87 25.75
N PHE A 660 7.86 8.40 24.54
CA PHE A 660 7.84 7.73 23.25
C PHE A 660 8.56 8.66 22.25
N ILE A 661 9.38 8.13 21.33
CA ILE A 661 10.69 8.77 21.06
C ILE A 661 11.00 9.04 19.58
N ASN A 662 11.04 10.35 19.23
CA ASN A 662 12.13 11.18 18.62
C ASN A 662 11.70 12.71 18.81
N TYR A 663 12.58 13.70 19.14
CA TYR A 663 12.62 14.31 20.54
C TYR A 663 13.03 15.98 20.49
N TYR A 664 13.67 17.04 21.20
CA TYR A 664 14.76 17.45 22.27
C TYR A 664 15.00 18.75 23.13
N MET A 665 15.83 18.67 24.25
CA MET A 665 16.80 19.64 24.99
C MET A 665 17.06 19.22 26.49
N ALA A 666 18.23 19.46 27.15
CA ALA A 666 18.73 18.97 28.49
C ALA A 666 17.87 19.03 29.81
N TYR A 667 17.78 17.93 30.60
CA TYR A 667 16.88 17.71 31.78
C TYR A 667 17.50 16.76 32.82
N VAL A 668 17.04 16.88 34.09
CA VAL A 668 17.47 16.09 35.25
C VAL A 668 16.25 15.65 36.08
N TYR A 669 16.21 14.37 36.47
CA TYR A 669 15.15 13.82 37.34
C TYR A 669 15.78 13.29 38.64
N SER A 670 15.22 13.61 39.80
CA SER A 670 15.79 13.24 41.10
C SER A 670 14.75 13.11 42.22
N ARG A 671 15.12 12.39 43.29
CA ARG A 671 14.31 12.22 44.51
C ARG A 671 15.14 12.59 45.76
N LYS A 672 14.48 12.84 46.89
CA LYS A 672 15.18 13.00 48.18
C LYS A 672 15.80 11.64 48.59
N LYS A 673 17.14 11.61 48.70
CA LYS A 673 18.07 10.46 48.80
C LYS A 673 18.33 9.71 47.48
N GLY A 674 19.61 9.73 47.06
CA GLY A 674 20.23 8.73 46.18
C GLY A 674 20.00 8.92 44.68
N GLU A 675 18.79 8.62 44.21
CA GLU A 675 18.51 8.31 42.80
C GLU A 675 18.45 9.56 41.91
N CYS A 676 19.11 9.49 40.75
CA CYS A 676 19.18 10.57 39.77
C CYS A 676 19.55 10.04 38.38
N ALA A 677 18.79 10.44 37.36
CA ALA A 677 19.17 10.27 35.95
C ALA A 677 19.26 11.64 35.25
N ALA A 678 20.32 11.84 34.47
CA ALA A 678 20.58 13.07 33.73
C ALA A 678 20.88 12.77 32.26
N PHE A 679 20.45 13.70 31.42
CA PHE A 679 20.71 13.69 29.99
C PHE A 679 21.45 14.99 29.71
N LEU A 680 22.74 14.87 29.41
CA LEU A 680 23.60 16.02 29.12
C LEU A 680 23.73 16.16 27.61
N VAL A 681 23.47 17.36 27.12
CA VAL A 681 23.05 17.58 25.74
C VAL A 681 23.85 18.71 25.14
N ASN A 682 24.67 18.42 24.13
CA ASN A 682 25.31 19.45 23.32
C ASN A 682 24.57 19.59 22.00
N THR A 683 24.03 20.77 21.77
CA THR A 683 23.29 21.07 20.55
C THR A 683 24.16 21.27 19.31
N ASN A 684 25.43 21.63 19.47
CA ASN A 684 26.28 22.33 18.48
C ASN A 684 26.79 21.45 17.32
N SER A 685 26.89 21.88 16.04
CA SER A 685 27.45 21.10 14.91
C SER A 685 28.89 21.42 14.56
N ARG A 686 29.38 22.59 14.96
CA ARG A 686 30.71 23.07 14.58
C ARG A 686 31.73 22.64 15.63
N HIS A 687 31.31 22.54 16.88
CA HIS A 687 32.18 22.33 18.03
C HIS A 687 31.59 21.37 19.06
N ASN A 688 32.48 20.61 19.71
CA ASN A 688 32.16 19.86 20.93
C ASN A 688 31.96 20.86 22.09
N ALA A 689 31.20 20.49 23.12
CA ALA A 689 31.01 21.31 24.31
C ALA A 689 31.49 20.58 25.57
N ASP A 690 32.33 21.25 26.36
CA ASP A 690 32.76 20.79 27.67
C ASP A 690 31.79 21.29 28.75
N VAL A 691 30.83 20.43 29.11
CA VAL A 691 29.72 20.78 30.00
C VAL A 691 30.08 20.45 31.45
N GLN A 692 30.16 21.47 32.31
CA GLN A 692 30.25 21.30 33.76
C GLN A 692 28.91 20.86 34.34
N PHE A 693 28.84 19.66 34.92
CA PHE A 693 27.66 19.14 35.58
C PHE A 693 28.05 18.40 36.86
N ARG A 694 27.51 18.83 38.01
CA ARG A 694 27.79 18.25 39.34
C ARG A 694 29.30 18.10 39.63
N ASN A 695 30.05 19.19 39.43
CA ASN A 695 31.50 19.29 39.63
C ASN A 695 32.33 18.31 38.79
N ARG A 696 31.83 17.91 37.61
CA ARG A 696 32.54 17.11 36.61
C ARG A 696 32.38 17.77 35.24
N THR A 697 33.48 17.89 34.49
CA THR A 697 33.45 18.27 33.08
C THR A 697 33.12 17.04 32.24
N TYR A 698 32.09 17.12 31.39
CA TYR A 698 31.79 16.12 30.38
C TYR A 698 32.03 16.72 28.99
N GLN A 699 32.95 16.16 28.23
CA GLN A 699 33.10 16.51 26.82
C GLN A 699 32.02 15.80 25.99
N ILE A 700 31.04 16.57 25.56
CA ILE A 700 29.89 16.12 24.79
C ILE A 700 30.12 16.55 23.34
N PRO A 701 30.33 15.61 22.40
CA PRO A 701 30.59 15.94 21.02
C PRO A 701 29.53 16.83 20.41
N ARG A 702 29.88 17.44 19.28
CA ARG A 702 28.92 18.12 18.44
C ARG A 702 27.67 17.26 18.21
N HIS A 703 26.49 17.88 18.31
CA HIS A 703 25.18 17.31 18.02
C HIS A 703 25.03 15.95 18.67
N SER A 704 25.19 15.92 20.00
CA SER A 704 25.19 14.66 20.74
C SER A 704 24.62 14.76 22.14
N ILE A 705 24.07 13.63 22.60
CA ILE A 705 23.50 13.50 23.94
C ILE A 705 24.17 12.36 24.66
N SER A 706 24.77 12.71 25.79
CA SER A 706 25.29 11.79 26.79
C SER A 706 24.18 11.41 27.76
N ILE A 707 23.85 10.12 27.82
CA ILE A 707 22.91 9.55 28.80
C ILE A 707 23.71 9.14 30.05
N LEU A 708 23.32 9.68 31.21
CA LEU A 708 23.91 9.40 32.52
C LEU A 708 22.83 8.85 33.48
N PRO A 709 22.60 7.53 33.53
CA PRO A 709 21.56 6.90 34.36
C PRO A 709 21.75 7.12 35.87
N ASP A 710 22.95 7.52 36.29
CA ASP A 710 23.38 7.76 37.67
C ASP A 710 23.73 9.25 37.96
N CYS A 711 23.52 10.14 36.98
CA CYS A 711 23.99 11.53 36.98
C CYS A 711 25.52 11.73 37.14
N LYS A 712 26.36 10.73 36.85
CA LYS A 712 27.83 10.76 37.03
C LYS A 712 28.65 10.10 35.90
N THR A 713 28.07 9.20 35.13
CA THR A 713 28.76 8.29 34.21
C THR A 713 28.03 8.21 32.87
N VAL A 714 28.71 8.52 31.77
CA VAL A 714 28.11 8.47 30.42
C VAL A 714 28.12 7.01 29.93
N VAL A 715 26.94 6.40 29.79
CA VAL A 715 26.82 5.01 29.30
C VAL A 715 26.58 4.93 27.79
N PHE A 716 26.00 5.99 27.22
CA PHE A 716 25.73 6.13 25.79
C PHE A 716 25.94 7.60 25.41
N ASN A 717 26.70 7.87 24.35
CA ASN A 717 26.69 9.18 23.70
C ASN A 717 26.46 9.00 22.20
N THR A 718 25.55 9.80 21.67
CA THR A 718 24.95 9.53 20.36
C THR A 718 25.83 9.85 19.16
N ALA A 719 26.92 10.59 19.38
CA ALA A 719 27.95 10.80 18.36
C ALA A 719 29.27 10.06 18.66
N LYS A 720 29.31 9.19 19.70
CA LYS A 720 30.44 8.30 19.99
C LYS A 720 30.07 6.86 19.63
N VAL A 721 30.00 6.59 18.32
CA VAL A 721 29.79 5.24 17.79
C VAL A 721 30.96 4.33 18.22
N SER A 722 30.67 3.34 19.05
CA SER A 722 31.67 2.41 19.61
C SER A 722 31.86 1.12 18.79
N ALA A 723 31.01 0.88 17.80
CA ALA A 723 31.14 -0.23 16.86
C ALA A 723 32.31 0.01 15.88
N ARG A 724 33.16 -1.00 15.66
CA ARG A 724 34.33 -0.89 14.76
C ARG A 724 33.92 -0.98 13.29
N ASN A 725 33.99 0.13 12.57
CA ASN A 725 33.78 0.21 11.11
C ASN A 725 34.96 -0.37 10.31
N ASN A 726 35.18 -1.69 10.37
CA ASN A 726 36.26 -2.37 9.64
C ASN A 726 35.82 -3.14 8.38
N ASN A 727 34.52 -3.14 8.04
CA ASN A 727 33.97 -3.92 6.93
C ASN A 727 33.97 -3.15 5.60
N THR A 728 35.16 -2.89 5.06
CA THR A 728 35.31 -2.43 3.66
C THR A 728 34.84 -3.55 2.72
N ARG A 729 33.84 -3.31 1.88
CA ARG A 729 33.33 -4.33 0.93
C ARG A 729 34.33 -4.56 -0.21
N THR A 730 35.16 -5.59 -0.10
CA THR A 730 36.18 -5.97 -1.09
C THR A 730 35.59 -6.88 -2.15
N ARG A 731 35.28 -6.32 -3.32
CA ARG A 731 34.81 -7.11 -4.47
C ARG A 731 35.98 -7.78 -5.17
N GLN A 732 35.89 -9.08 -5.42
CA GLN A 732 36.91 -9.87 -6.13
C GLN A 732 36.28 -10.66 -7.28
N PRO A 733 36.75 -10.51 -8.53
CA PRO A 733 36.25 -11.29 -9.66
C PRO A 733 36.76 -12.73 -9.57
N VAL A 734 35.82 -13.68 -9.51
CA VAL A 734 36.10 -15.09 -9.24
C VAL A 734 35.68 -16.03 -10.37
N VAL A 735 34.72 -15.62 -11.22
CA VAL A 735 34.55 -16.19 -12.58
C VAL A 735 34.68 -15.07 -13.59
N LYS A 736 35.50 -15.29 -14.63
CA LYS A 736 35.52 -14.43 -15.82
C LYS A 736 34.73 -15.09 -16.94
N LEU A 737 33.93 -14.31 -17.65
CA LEU A 737 33.18 -14.77 -18.82
C LEU A 737 33.82 -14.24 -20.10
N ASP A 738 35.16 -14.22 -20.13
CA ASP A 738 36.00 -13.55 -21.14
C ASP A 738 36.27 -14.40 -22.41
N SER A 739 35.85 -15.67 -22.44
CA SER A 739 35.99 -16.57 -23.58
C SER A 739 34.89 -16.35 -24.64
N PRO A 740 35.20 -15.87 -25.86
CA PRO A 740 34.21 -15.68 -26.92
C PRO A 740 33.52 -16.96 -27.36
N GLN A 741 34.19 -18.11 -27.20
CA GLN A 741 33.70 -19.42 -27.63
C GLN A 741 32.59 -19.98 -26.72
N LYS A 742 32.41 -19.43 -25.51
CA LYS A 742 31.32 -19.78 -24.58
C LYS A 742 30.06 -18.95 -24.79
N TRP A 743 30.16 -17.80 -25.46
CA TRP A 743 29.02 -16.92 -25.69
C TRP A 743 28.30 -17.25 -27.00
N GLU A 744 26.98 -17.26 -26.92
CA GLU A 744 26.10 -17.25 -28.09
C GLU A 744 25.28 -15.96 -28.12
N GLU A 745 24.91 -15.52 -29.32
CA GLU A 745 24.14 -14.31 -29.59
C GLU A 745 22.90 -14.59 -30.45
N TYR A 746 21.91 -13.73 -30.34
CA TYR A 746 20.70 -13.70 -31.16
C TYR A 746 20.32 -12.23 -31.40
N ASP A 747 20.19 -11.81 -32.67
CA ASP A 747 19.72 -10.47 -33.03
C ASP A 747 18.20 -10.40 -32.76
N GLU A 748 17.74 -9.41 -31.99
CA GLU A 748 16.31 -9.15 -31.79
C GLU A 748 15.67 -8.57 -33.07
N VAL A 749 14.40 -8.87 -33.31
CA VAL A 749 13.73 -8.51 -34.58
C VAL A 749 13.13 -7.12 -34.46
N ILE A 750 13.47 -6.25 -35.43
CA ILE A 750 12.85 -4.93 -35.60
C ILE A 750 11.61 -5.14 -36.48
N PRO A 751 10.37 -5.07 -35.94
CA PRO A 751 9.17 -5.25 -36.73
C PRO A 751 8.95 -4.07 -37.69
N VAL A 752 8.38 -4.36 -38.85
CA VAL A 752 7.84 -3.35 -39.77
C VAL A 752 6.32 -3.33 -39.71
N PHE A 753 5.69 -2.31 -40.29
CA PHE A 753 4.24 -2.10 -40.21
C PHE A 753 3.42 -3.34 -40.60
N ASP A 754 3.82 -4.03 -41.67
CA ASP A 754 3.09 -5.19 -42.17
C ASP A 754 3.19 -6.44 -41.27
N ASP A 755 4.23 -6.55 -40.43
CA ASP A 755 4.36 -7.61 -39.43
C ASP A 755 3.34 -7.47 -38.28
N THR A 756 2.79 -6.27 -38.09
CA THR A 756 1.95 -5.94 -36.92
C THR A 756 0.47 -6.21 -37.16
N SER A 757 -0.15 -6.90 -36.19
CA SER A 757 -1.58 -7.23 -36.18
C SER A 757 -2.44 -6.21 -35.43
N LEU A 758 -1.90 -5.57 -34.37
CA LEU A 758 -2.55 -4.45 -33.70
C LEU A 758 -2.31 -3.17 -34.51
N ARG A 759 -3.37 -2.52 -34.99
CA ARG A 759 -3.30 -1.31 -35.81
C ARG A 759 -4.29 -0.24 -35.32
N SER A 760 -3.94 1.03 -35.50
CA SER A 760 -4.73 2.19 -35.07
C SER A 760 -4.46 3.41 -35.95
N HIS A 761 -5.46 4.30 -36.10
CA HIS A 761 -5.28 5.63 -36.71
C HIS A 761 -4.90 6.73 -35.69
N LEU A 762 -4.68 6.34 -34.44
CA LEU A 762 -4.20 7.18 -33.34
C LEU A 762 -2.90 6.59 -32.78
N LEU A 763 -2.00 7.44 -32.27
CA LEU A 763 -0.91 6.95 -31.43
C LEU A 763 -1.45 6.39 -30.12
N LEU A 764 -1.06 5.16 -29.80
CA LEU A 764 -1.43 4.51 -28.54
C LEU A 764 -0.44 4.87 -27.43
N GLU A 765 -0.96 5.23 -26.26
CA GLU A 765 -0.17 5.52 -25.06
C GLU A 765 0.50 4.23 -24.52
N GLN A 766 1.75 4.33 -24.05
CA GLN A 766 2.55 3.12 -23.79
C GLN A 766 2.12 2.34 -22.54
N MET A 767 1.82 3.00 -21.43
CA MET A 767 1.46 2.35 -20.17
C MET A 767 0.19 1.49 -20.34
N LYS A 768 -0.86 2.06 -20.93
CA LYS A 768 -2.14 1.39 -21.23
C LYS A 768 -2.03 0.26 -22.27
N THR A 769 -1.05 0.35 -23.17
CA THR A 769 -0.83 -0.64 -24.24
C THR A 769 0.04 -1.82 -23.80
N THR A 770 1.09 -1.56 -23.01
CA THR A 770 2.01 -2.60 -22.48
C THR A 770 1.50 -3.24 -21.18
N LYS A 771 0.73 -2.49 -20.38
CA LYS A 771 0.13 -2.91 -19.11
C LYS A 771 1.14 -3.46 -18.09
N ASP A 772 2.34 -2.88 -18.04
CA ASP A 772 3.49 -3.27 -17.20
C ASP A 772 3.95 -4.73 -17.41
N LYS A 773 3.58 -5.36 -18.54
CA LYS A 773 3.99 -6.74 -18.90
C LYS A 773 5.38 -6.81 -19.54
N THR A 774 5.92 -5.67 -19.94
CA THR A 774 7.20 -5.45 -20.62
C THR A 774 7.50 -3.96 -20.57
N ASP A 775 8.78 -3.58 -20.56
CA ASP A 775 9.18 -2.18 -20.74
C ASP A 775 8.89 -1.66 -22.16
N TYR A 776 8.73 -2.56 -23.14
CA TYR A 776 8.93 -2.25 -24.56
C TYR A 776 7.62 -2.17 -25.37
N LEU A 777 7.50 -1.11 -26.17
CA LEU A 777 6.46 -0.94 -27.18
C LEU A 777 7.06 -0.46 -28.50
N TRP A 778 6.79 -1.22 -29.56
CA TRP A 778 7.07 -0.80 -30.93
C TRP A 778 5.89 -0.03 -31.52
N TYR A 779 6.20 1.13 -32.09
CA TYR A 779 5.33 1.91 -32.97
C TYR A 779 5.88 1.82 -34.39
N THR A 780 5.07 1.41 -35.36
CA THR A 780 5.51 1.21 -36.75
C THR A 780 4.59 1.92 -37.75
N ALA A 781 5.16 2.43 -38.83
CA ALA A 781 4.40 3.06 -39.92
C ALA A 781 5.10 2.90 -41.27
N SER A 782 4.30 2.71 -42.32
CA SER A 782 4.74 2.72 -43.72
C SER A 782 4.62 4.13 -44.30
N TYR A 783 5.74 4.77 -44.65
CA TYR A 783 5.80 6.12 -45.19
C TYR A 783 6.15 6.10 -46.69
N GLN A 784 5.18 6.46 -47.54
CA GLN A 784 5.39 6.59 -48.98
C GLN A 784 6.11 7.91 -49.33
N GLN A 785 7.19 7.81 -50.11
CA GLN A 785 8.03 8.91 -50.56
C GLN A 785 8.30 8.82 -52.07
N ASP A 786 7.97 9.87 -52.84
CA ASP A 786 7.97 9.79 -54.31
C ASP A 786 9.36 9.65 -54.95
N LYS A 787 10.36 10.33 -54.35
CA LYS A 787 11.77 10.32 -54.78
C LYS A 787 12.67 10.37 -53.56
N GLN A 788 13.85 9.76 -53.66
CA GLN A 788 14.84 9.72 -52.59
C GLN A 788 15.14 11.15 -52.08
N SER A 789 15.07 11.35 -50.77
CA SER A 789 15.26 12.66 -50.13
C SER A 789 15.99 12.55 -48.81
N GLN A 790 16.56 13.68 -48.37
CA GLN A 790 16.81 13.92 -46.95
C GLN A 790 15.55 14.51 -46.33
N ALA A 791 15.31 14.18 -45.07
CA ALA A 791 14.23 14.72 -44.25
C ALA A 791 14.71 14.86 -42.80
N VAL A 792 13.96 15.59 -41.99
CA VAL A 792 14.08 15.57 -40.52
C VAL A 792 12.88 14.81 -39.97
N ILE A 793 13.14 13.84 -39.10
CA ILE A 793 12.10 13.25 -38.25
C ILE A 793 12.16 13.92 -36.88
N ASN A 794 10.99 14.34 -36.40
CA ASN A 794 10.79 14.92 -35.09
C ASN A 794 9.82 14.02 -34.31
N VAL A 795 10.25 13.55 -33.14
CA VAL A 795 9.48 12.68 -32.25
C VAL A 795 9.43 13.32 -30.87
N THR A 796 8.23 13.55 -30.33
CA THR A 796 8.07 13.88 -28.91
C THR A 796 7.64 12.65 -28.12
N SER A 797 8.16 12.52 -26.90
CA SER A 797 7.84 11.42 -26.00
C SER A 797 7.63 11.94 -24.58
N ARG A 798 6.70 11.31 -23.86
CA ARG A 798 6.46 11.55 -22.43
C ARG A 798 7.41 10.75 -21.51
N GLY A 799 8.20 9.85 -22.10
CA GLY A 799 9.18 9.02 -21.42
C GLY A 799 9.12 7.55 -21.85
N HIS A 800 10.10 6.72 -21.50
CA HIS A 800 11.32 7.08 -20.74
C HIS A 800 12.59 7.05 -21.61
N VAL A 801 12.67 6.13 -22.58
CA VAL A 801 13.72 6.02 -23.59
C VAL A 801 13.07 5.74 -24.95
N LEU A 802 13.62 6.31 -26.02
CA LEU A 802 13.21 6.11 -27.41
C LEU A 802 14.41 5.68 -28.26
N ARG A 803 14.23 4.71 -29.15
CA ARG A 803 15.16 4.36 -30.24
C ARG A 803 14.40 4.38 -31.56
N ALA A 804 14.90 5.14 -32.51
CA ALA A 804 14.26 5.31 -33.81
C ALA A 804 15.02 4.52 -34.89
N PHE A 805 14.28 3.78 -35.72
CA PHE A 805 14.80 3.01 -36.82
C PHE A 805 14.08 3.38 -38.13
N VAL A 806 14.84 3.46 -39.23
CA VAL A 806 14.32 3.70 -40.58
C VAL A 806 14.87 2.64 -41.52
N ASN A 807 13.98 1.92 -42.20
CA ASN A 807 14.30 0.77 -43.05
C ASN A 807 15.19 -0.28 -42.33
N GLY A 808 15.00 -0.46 -41.02
CA GLY A 808 15.77 -1.39 -40.18
C GLY A 808 17.11 -0.86 -39.63
N ALA A 809 17.56 0.33 -40.03
CA ALA A 809 18.78 0.95 -39.50
C ALA A 809 18.46 1.90 -38.34
N LEU A 810 19.22 1.81 -37.23
CA LEU A 810 19.14 2.75 -36.10
C LEU A 810 19.60 4.15 -36.56
N ILE A 811 18.73 5.14 -36.39
CA ILE A 811 19.01 6.56 -36.73
C ILE A 811 19.28 7.44 -35.51
N GLY A 812 19.07 6.90 -34.30
CA GLY A 812 19.40 7.55 -33.03
C GLY A 812 18.49 7.14 -31.88
N SER A 813 18.76 7.72 -30.71
CA SER A 813 18.00 7.50 -29.47
C SER A 813 17.95 8.75 -28.60
N GLY A 814 16.97 8.80 -27.69
CA GLY A 814 16.85 9.85 -26.67
C GLY A 814 16.22 9.29 -25.39
N HIS A 815 16.37 10.01 -24.26
CA HIS A 815 15.78 9.62 -22.98
C HIS A 815 15.47 10.81 -22.08
N GLY A 816 14.58 10.60 -21.11
CA GLY A 816 14.28 11.55 -20.03
C GLY A 816 15.11 11.34 -18.77
N THR A 817 14.61 11.86 -17.65
CA THR A 817 15.14 11.69 -16.27
C THR A 817 13.98 11.54 -15.28
N LYS A 818 14.19 11.02 -14.05
CA LYS A 818 13.08 10.87 -13.06
C LYS A 818 12.36 12.19 -12.74
N ARG A 819 13.01 13.36 -12.87
CA ARG A 819 12.39 14.68 -12.61
C ARG A 819 11.74 15.34 -13.83
N ASN A 820 12.13 14.92 -15.04
CA ASN A 820 11.55 15.39 -16.29
C ASN A 820 11.65 14.24 -17.29
N THR A 821 10.57 13.48 -17.43
CA THR A 821 10.48 12.28 -18.25
C THR A 821 10.30 12.59 -19.73
N ASN A 822 9.70 13.75 -20.04
CA ASN A 822 9.40 14.19 -21.39
C ASN A 822 10.66 14.68 -22.12
N PHE A 823 10.78 14.33 -23.40
CA PHE A 823 11.85 14.81 -24.29
C PHE A 823 11.40 14.88 -25.75
N ARG A 824 12.16 15.63 -26.55
CA ARG A 824 12.06 15.69 -28.01
C ARG A 824 13.31 15.07 -28.61
N PHE A 825 13.12 14.13 -29.51
CA PHE A 825 14.17 13.51 -30.33
C PHE A 825 14.02 14.03 -31.76
N GLU A 826 15.11 14.55 -32.33
CA GLU A 826 15.12 15.10 -33.69
C GLU A 826 16.40 14.68 -34.39
N THR A 827 16.28 14.15 -35.60
CA THR A 827 17.45 13.72 -36.39
C THR A 827 17.17 13.76 -37.89
N LYS A 828 18.25 13.79 -38.68
CA LYS A 828 18.18 13.72 -40.15
C LYS A 828 18.08 12.27 -40.60
N ILE A 829 17.22 12.01 -41.58
CA ILE A 829 16.95 10.68 -42.12
C ILE A 829 17.08 10.66 -43.64
N ALA A 830 17.54 9.54 -44.17
CA ALA A 830 17.53 9.25 -45.60
C ALA A 830 16.29 8.41 -45.94
N LEU A 831 15.41 8.96 -46.78
CA LEU A 831 14.24 8.26 -47.30
C LEU A 831 14.54 7.79 -48.73
N LYS A 832 14.32 6.52 -49.02
CA LYS A 832 14.36 5.98 -50.40
C LYS A 832 13.07 6.33 -51.15
N GLY A 833 13.07 6.22 -52.48
CA GLY A 833 11.82 6.23 -53.25
C GLY A 833 10.97 5.00 -52.94
N GLY A 834 9.64 5.17 -52.91
CA GLY A 834 8.67 4.14 -52.51
C GLY A 834 8.41 4.11 -50.99
N VAL A 835 8.01 2.94 -50.50
CA VAL A 835 7.64 2.74 -49.08
C VAL A 835 8.89 2.67 -48.20
N ASN A 836 8.94 3.54 -47.20
CA ASN A 836 9.93 3.54 -46.12
C ASN A 836 9.30 3.02 -44.84
N ASN A 837 9.97 2.10 -44.16
CA ASN A 837 9.46 1.56 -42.89
C ASN A 837 10.06 2.37 -41.73
N ILE A 838 9.20 3.02 -40.96
CA ILE A 838 9.55 3.72 -39.73
C ILE A 838 9.19 2.80 -38.56
N SER A 839 10.16 2.49 -37.69
CA SER A 839 9.94 1.67 -36.49
C SER A 839 10.56 2.37 -35.28
N LEU A 840 9.76 2.68 -34.27
CA LEU A 840 10.19 3.37 -33.06
C LEU A 840 10.00 2.42 -31.87
N LEU A 841 11.09 2.09 -31.18
CA LEU A 841 11.06 1.36 -29.92
C LEU A 841 11.01 2.36 -28.78
N SER A 842 9.91 2.36 -28.03
CA SER A 842 9.79 3.11 -26.78
C SER A 842 9.97 2.17 -25.59
N SER A 843 10.74 2.57 -24.60
CA SER A 843 11.06 1.79 -23.40
C SER A 843 10.72 2.59 -22.13
N MET A 844 10.02 1.95 -21.20
CA MET A 844 9.82 2.45 -19.84
C MET A 844 10.98 2.00 -18.93
N VAL A 845 11.17 2.67 -17.79
CA VAL A 845 12.19 2.31 -16.79
C VAL A 845 11.56 2.40 -15.40
N GLY A 846 10.53 1.56 -15.20
CA GLY A 846 9.61 1.62 -14.06
C GLY A 846 8.48 2.65 -14.22
N LEU A 847 7.47 2.53 -13.35
CA LEU A 847 6.29 3.40 -13.29
C LEU A 847 6.42 4.44 -12.17
N PRO A 848 5.79 5.64 -12.29
CA PRO A 848 5.94 6.73 -11.32
C PRO A 848 5.49 6.33 -9.91
N ASP A 849 6.39 6.46 -8.94
CA ASP A 849 6.23 5.94 -7.57
C ASP A 849 5.63 6.93 -6.57
N SER A 850 5.55 8.20 -6.96
CA SER A 850 5.21 9.32 -6.09
C SER A 850 4.60 10.47 -6.90
N GLY A 851 3.65 11.21 -6.30
CA GLY A 851 2.93 12.31 -6.94
C GLY A 851 1.44 12.32 -6.61
N ALA A 852 0.75 13.35 -7.10
CA ALA A 852 -0.72 13.40 -7.16
C ALA A 852 -1.18 12.98 -8.57
N PHE A 853 -2.36 12.35 -8.66
CA PHE A 853 -2.96 11.92 -9.92
C PHE A 853 -2.07 10.98 -10.77
N MET A 854 -1.36 10.02 -10.15
CA MET A 854 -0.47 9.09 -10.87
C MET A 854 -1.23 8.18 -11.85
N GLU A 855 -2.54 8.02 -11.68
CA GLU A 855 -3.44 7.35 -12.62
C GLU A 855 -3.66 8.12 -13.94
N ARG A 856 -3.21 9.37 -14.01
CA ARG A 856 -3.25 10.23 -15.22
C ARG A 856 -1.88 10.40 -15.86
N SER A 857 -0.87 9.73 -15.32
CA SER A 857 0.48 9.69 -15.90
C SER A 857 0.45 8.83 -17.17
N ALA A 858 1.23 9.24 -18.18
CA ALA A 858 1.26 8.62 -19.49
C ALA A 858 2.68 8.66 -20.05
N ALA A 859 3.11 7.60 -20.73
CA ALA A 859 4.42 7.44 -21.34
C ALA A 859 4.31 7.08 -22.84
N GLY A 860 5.45 6.89 -23.51
CA GLY A 860 5.48 6.53 -24.93
C GLY A 860 5.62 7.72 -25.87
N VAL A 861 5.27 7.49 -27.13
CA VAL A 861 5.38 8.49 -28.21
C VAL A 861 4.11 9.35 -28.26
N GLU A 862 4.27 10.67 -28.27
CA GLU A 862 3.17 11.64 -28.23
C GLU A 862 2.93 12.31 -29.59
N THR A 863 3.99 12.71 -30.31
CA THR A 863 3.88 13.18 -31.71
C THR A 863 4.99 12.63 -32.58
N VAL A 864 4.69 12.42 -33.86
CA VAL A 864 5.69 12.18 -34.92
C VAL A 864 5.36 13.04 -36.13
N SER A 865 6.33 13.82 -36.59
CA SER A 865 6.28 14.51 -37.89
C SER A 865 7.55 14.29 -38.70
N ILE A 866 7.39 14.32 -40.03
CA ILE A 866 8.50 14.36 -40.97
C ILE A 866 8.36 15.65 -41.79
N HIS A 867 9.45 16.41 -41.89
CA HIS A 867 9.52 17.59 -42.73
C HIS A 867 10.77 17.59 -43.61
N ASN A 868 10.62 18.16 -44.81
CA ASN A 868 11.68 18.35 -45.79
C ASN A 868 11.81 19.85 -46.03
N ASP A 869 13.03 20.35 -46.29
CA ASP A 869 13.37 21.79 -46.44
C ASP A 869 12.60 22.57 -47.55
N ARG A 870 11.64 21.94 -48.25
CA ARG A 870 10.86 22.48 -49.36
C ARG A 870 9.38 22.07 -49.36
N ALA A 871 8.86 21.51 -48.26
CA ALA A 871 7.48 21.02 -48.17
C ALA A 871 6.81 21.44 -46.86
N LEU A 872 5.48 21.54 -46.87
CA LEU A 872 4.66 21.65 -45.66
C LEU A 872 4.92 20.46 -44.73
N GLU A 873 4.92 20.69 -43.42
CA GLU A 873 5.17 19.66 -42.42
C GLU A 873 4.15 18.53 -42.54
N LYS A 874 4.61 17.33 -42.91
CA LYS A 874 3.75 16.15 -43.05
C LYS A 874 3.65 15.47 -41.69
N ASN A 875 2.71 15.98 -40.89
CA ASN A 875 2.29 15.36 -39.64
C ASN A 875 1.91 13.88 -39.90
N LEU A 876 2.53 12.93 -39.19
CA LEU A 876 2.26 11.51 -39.39
C LEU A 876 1.09 11.00 -38.54
N MET A 877 0.61 11.80 -37.58
CA MET A 877 -0.44 11.45 -36.61
C MET A 877 -1.78 11.19 -37.29
N THR A 878 -2.19 12.06 -38.22
CA THR A 878 -3.53 12.03 -38.84
C THR A 878 -3.55 11.36 -40.21
N ASN A 879 -2.38 11.14 -40.80
CA ASN A 879 -2.22 10.88 -42.24
C ASN A 879 -1.76 9.44 -42.56
N ASN A 880 -1.55 8.59 -41.55
CA ASN A 880 -1.15 7.20 -41.71
C ASN A 880 -1.87 6.32 -40.69
N GLN A 881 -2.00 5.04 -40.98
CA GLN A 881 -2.29 4.02 -39.97
C GLN A 881 -0.98 3.61 -39.30
N TRP A 882 -1.01 3.42 -37.97
CA TRP A 882 0.10 2.97 -37.14
C TRP A 882 -0.11 1.51 -36.72
N GLY A 883 0.99 0.75 -36.68
CA GLY A 883 1.04 -0.65 -36.32
C GLY A 883 1.88 -0.90 -35.07
N TYR A 884 1.52 -1.89 -34.26
CA TYR A 884 2.06 -2.04 -32.90
C TYR A 884 2.51 -3.46 -32.56
N GLN A 885 3.63 -3.57 -31.83
CA GLN A 885 4.04 -4.79 -31.14
C GLN A 885 4.37 -4.49 -29.67
N VAL A 886 3.63 -5.12 -28.76
CA VAL A 886 3.95 -5.12 -27.32
C VAL A 886 5.08 -6.12 -27.08
N GLY A 887 6.18 -5.65 -26.50
CA GLY A 887 7.34 -6.46 -26.15
C GLY A 887 8.25 -6.86 -27.32
N LEU A 888 9.29 -7.59 -26.96
CA LEU A 888 10.33 -8.13 -27.84
C LEU A 888 10.03 -9.57 -28.25
N LEU A 889 10.59 -10.05 -29.36
CA LEU A 889 10.41 -11.45 -29.78
C LEU A 889 11.09 -12.40 -28.80
N GLY A 890 12.27 -12.06 -28.28
CA GLY A 890 12.97 -12.85 -27.25
C GLY A 890 12.22 -12.91 -25.91
N GLU A 891 11.49 -11.86 -25.54
CA GLU A 891 10.57 -11.89 -24.38
C GLU A 891 9.40 -12.85 -24.65
N ARG A 892 8.75 -12.72 -25.82
CA ARG A 892 7.59 -13.54 -26.23
C ARG A 892 7.92 -15.03 -26.35
N LEU A 893 9.13 -15.36 -26.79
CA LEU A 893 9.67 -16.72 -26.85
C LEU A 893 10.32 -17.18 -25.54
N GLN A 894 10.39 -16.31 -24.51
CA GLN A 894 10.97 -16.57 -23.19
C GLN A 894 12.41 -17.13 -23.24
N ILE A 895 13.25 -16.58 -24.12
CA ILE A 895 14.54 -17.20 -24.50
C ILE A 895 15.62 -17.15 -23.40
N TYR A 896 15.32 -16.45 -22.31
CA TYR A 896 16.03 -16.46 -21.02
C TYR A 896 15.78 -17.73 -20.19
N THR A 897 14.81 -18.56 -20.56
CA THR A 897 14.56 -19.90 -19.99
C THR A 897 15.20 -20.99 -20.86
N GLU A 898 15.57 -22.14 -20.30
CA GLU A 898 16.10 -23.28 -21.07
C GLU A 898 15.17 -23.71 -22.22
N LYS A 899 13.86 -23.81 -21.93
CA LYS A 899 12.83 -24.21 -22.91
C LYS A 899 12.59 -23.16 -24.01
N GLY A 900 12.68 -21.87 -23.67
CA GLY A 900 12.61 -20.79 -24.65
C GLY A 900 13.88 -20.68 -25.49
N SER A 901 15.05 -20.87 -24.86
CA SER A 901 16.36 -20.73 -25.50
C SER A 901 16.53 -21.69 -26.68
N ILE A 902 15.96 -22.91 -26.62
CA ILE A 902 15.95 -23.89 -27.71
C ILE A 902 15.20 -23.39 -28.96
N GLN A 903 14.24 -22.46 -28.81
CA GLN A 903 13.42 -21.94 -29.92
C GLN A 903 14.09 -20.79 -30.68
N ALA A 904 15.13 -20.16 -30.11
CA ALA A 904 15.89 -19.11 -30.78
C ALA A 904 17.04 -19.69 -31.62
N GLN A 905 17.25 -19.11 -32.80
CA GLN A 905 18.38 -19.46 -33.67
C GLN A 905 19.65 -18.74 -33.21
N TRP A 906 20.21 -19.22 -32.10
CA TRP A 906 21.48 -18.75 -31.57
C TRP A 906 22.63 -18.96 -32.56
N ARG A 907 23.57 -18.02 -32.55
CA ARG A 907 24.81 -18.05 -33.32
C ARG A 907 25.97 -17.85 -32.36
N LYS A 908 27.19 -18.29 -32.71
CA LYS A 908 28.37 -17.98 -31.89
C LYS A 908 28.58 -16.46 -31.81
N PHE A 909 28.94 -15.97 -30.63
CA PHE A 909 29.16 -14.55 -30.39
C PHE A 909 30.16 -13.94 -31.37
N ASN A 910 29.81 -12.79 -31.93
CA ASN A 910 30.66 -12.04 -32.86
C ASN A 910 30.65 -10.55 -32.48
N PRO A 911 31.79 -9.95 -32.07
CA PRO A 911 31.89 -8.54 -31.71
C PRO A 911 31.27 -7.63 -32.79
N SER A 912 30.25 -6.86 -32.41
CA SER A 912 29.42 -6.11 -33.34
C SER A 912 28.89 -4.84 -32.69
N SER A 913 28.79 -3.76 -33.47
CA SER A 913 28.18 -2.49 -33.06
C SER A 913 26.65 -2.46 -33.23
N LYS A 914 26.01 -3.59 -33.56
CA LYS A 914 24.55 -3.70 -33.59
C LYS A 914 23.95 -3.66 -32.17
N THR A 915 22.92 -2.83 -32.01
CA THR A 915 22.04 -2.78 -30.83
C THR A 915 20.94 -3.84 -30.89
N LEU A 916 20.21 -4.02 -29.78
CA LEU A 916 19.12 -4.99 -29.62
C LEU A 916 19.59 -6.44 -29.85
N LYS A 917 20.47 -6.92 -28.97
CA LYS A 917 20.96 -8.30 -28.98
C LYS A 917 20.56 -9.04 -27.71
N TRP A 918 20.33 -10.34 -27.84
CA TRP A 918 20.35 -11.27 -26.72
C TRP A 918 21.69 -11.99 -26.71
N TYR A 919 22.24 -12.19 -25.52
CA TYR A 919 23.47 -12.94 -25.27
C TYR A 919 23.19 -14.06 -24.26
N LYS A 920 23.82 -15.22 -24.42
CA LYS A 920 23.83 -16.26 -23.38
C LYS A 920 25.18 -16.95 -23.24
N THR A 921 25.44 -17.51 -22.06
CA THR A 921 26.62 -18.33 -21.73
C THR A 921 26.29 -19.28 -20.58
N THR A 922 27.22 -20.19 -20.26
CA THR A 922 27.11 -21.07 -19.09
C THR A 922 28.34 -21.03 -18.20
N PHE A 923 28.12 -21.11 -16.88
CA PHE A 923 29.20 -21.19 -15.87
C PHE A 923 28.81 -22.05 -14.66
N ASP A 924 29.82 -22.58 -13.97
CA ASP A 924 29.64 -23.40 -12.78
C ASP A 924 29.69 -22.54 -11.51
N ALA A 925 28.95 -22.93 -10.47
CA ALA A 925 28.91 -22.17 -9.23
C ALA A 925 30.14 -22.45 -8.37
N LEU A 926 30.65 -21.40 -7.73
CA LEU A 926 31.81 -21.49 -6.85
C LEU A 926 31.40 -21.83 -5.42
N GLU A 927 32.24 -22.60 -4.74
CA GLU A 927 32.06 -22.97 -3.34
C GLU A 927 32.09 -21.75 -2.38
N GLY A 928 31.77 -22.01 -1.10
CA GLY A 928 31.74 -20.99 -0.05
C GLY A 928 30.42 -20.22 0.06
N SER A 929 30.37 -19.28 1.00
CA SER A 929 29.14 -18.61 1.45
C SER A 929 29.10 -17.09 1.20
N ASN A 930 30.19 -16.48 0.74
CA ASN A 930 30.27 -15.03 0.49
C ASN A 930 29.23 -14.59 -0.56
N PRO A 931 28.54 -13.44 -0.40
CA PRO A 931 27.60 -12.93 -1.40
C PRO A 931 28.24 -12.75 -2.77
N VAL A 932 27.41 -12.85 -3.82
CA VAL A 932 27.86 -12.84 -5.22
C VAL A 932 27.16 -11.73 -6.00
N ALA A 933 27.82 -11.16 -7.00
CA ALA A 933 27.21 -10.23 -7.97
C ALA A 933 27.74 -10.45 -9.38
N LEU A 934 26.93 -10.10 -10.38
CA LEU A 934 27.37 -9.88 -11.75
C LEU A 934 27.94 -8.46 -11.85
N ASN A 935 29.17 -8.33 -12.30
CA ASN A 935 29.74 -7.07 -12.76
C ASN A 935 29.37 -6.88 -14.23
N LEU A 936 28.48 -5.93 -14.52
CA LEU A 936 27.99 -5.60 -15.86
C LEU A 936 28.60 -4.29 -16.39
N GLY A 937 29.73 -3.83 -15.82
CA GLY A 937 30.36 -2.54 -16.14
C GLY A 937 30.86 -2.36 -17.58
N THR A 938 30.75 -3.36 -18.44
CA THR A 938 31.04 -3.31 -19.88
C THR A 938 29.80 -3.44 -20.78
N MET A 939 28.61 -3.42 -20.19
CA MET A 939 27.30 -3.48 -20.86
C MET A 939 26.69 -2.06 -20.97
N GLY A 940 25.60 -1.90 -21.72
CA GLY A 940 24.92 -0.62 -21.96
C GLY A 940 23.63 -0.47 -21.12
N LYS A 941 22.49 -0.89 -21.68
CA LYS A 941 21.17 -0.95 -21.02
C LYS A 941 20.51 -2.29 -21.32
N GLY A 942 19.81 -2.88 -20.36
CA GLY A 942 19.06 -4.10 -20.61
C GLY A 942 18.53 -4.77 -19.36
N GLU A 943 18.34 -6.09 -19.43
CA GLU A 943 17.99 -6.95 -18.30
C GLU A 943 18.78 -8.26 -18.35
N ALA A 944 19.04 -8.85 -17.18
CA ALA A 944 19.78 -10.10 -17.04
C ALA A 944 18.97 -11.16 -16.27
N TRP A 945 19.12 -12.42 -16.67
CA TRP A 945 18.49 -13.60 -16.08
C TRP A 945 19.52 -14.70 -15.81
N ILE A 946 19.37 -15.43 -14.70
CA ILE A 946 20.13 -16.63 -14.40
C ILE A 946 19.17 -17.81 -14.21
N ASN A 947 19.36 -18.91 -14.94
CA ASN A 947 18.49 -20.10 -14.88
C ASN A 947 16.98 -19.76 -15.03
N GLY A 948 16.64 -18.75 -15.86
CA GLY A 948 15.28 -18.22 -16.03
C GLY A 948 14.79 -17.24 -14.95
N GLN A 949 15.55 -16.98 -13.89
CA GLN A 949 15.22 -16.01 -12.83
C GLN A 949 15.79 -14.63 -13.16
N SER A 950 14.96 -13.58 -13.14
CA SER A 950 15.41 -12.20 -13.35
C SER A 950 16.30 -11.70 -12.20
N ILE A 951 17.49 -11.22 -12.57
CA ILE A 951 18.39 -10.41 -11.74
C ILE A 951 17.95 -8.95 -11.72
N GLY A 952 17.31 -8.50 -12.81
CA GLY A 952 16.74 -7.17 -12.98
C GLY A 952 17.42 -6.35 -14.08
N ARG A 953 16.86 -5.15 -14.30
CA ARG A 953 17.34 -4.17 -15.26
C ARG A 953 18.75 -3.69 -14.91
N TYR A 954 19.57 -3.44 -15.93
CA TYR A 954 20.86 -2.76 -15.81
C TYR A 954 20.90 -1.53 -16.72
N TRP A 955 21.59 -0.47 -16.28
CA TRP A 955 21.81 0.73 -17.10
C TRP A 955 23.13 1.41 -16.70
N ILE A 956 24.21 1.02 -17.37
CA ILE A 956 25.58 1.47 -17.09
C ILE A 956 25.89 2.77 -17.86
N SER A 957 25.34 2.91 -19.07
CA SER A 957 25.48 4.09 -19.92
C SER A 957 24.84 5.36 -19.35
N PHE A 958 23.89 5.25 -18.41
CA PHE A 958 23.29 6.40 -17.73
C PHE A 958 24.17 6.87 -16.55
N LEU A 959 25.19 7.65 -16.91
CA LEU A 959 26.20 8.19 -16.02
C LEU A 959 25.63 9.25 -15.06
N THR A 960 26.24 9.33 -13.88
CA THR A 960 26.06 10.45 -12.93
C THR A 960 26.72 11.73 -13.45
N PRO A 961 26.46 12.92 -12.85
CA PRO A 961 27.18 14.15 -13.17
C PRO A 961 28.71 14.10 -12.98
N ALA A 962 29.24 13.05 -12.34
CA ALA A 962 30.67 12.80 -12.20
C ALA A 962 31.25 11.91 -13.33
N GLY A 963 30.45 11.55 -14.34
CA GLY A 963 30.87 10.70 -15.46
C GLY A 963 31.00 9.20 -15.13
N THR A 964 30.56 8.78 -13.94
CA THR A 964 30.60 7.38 -13.50
C THR A 964 29.22 6.72 -13.59
N PRO A 965 29.11 5.41 -13.90
CA PRO A 965 27.84 4.69 -13.83
C PRO A 965 27.28 4.67 -12.41
N SER A 966 25.95 4.70 -12.31
CA SER A 966 25.23 4.65 -11.04
C SER A 966 25.24 3.25 -10.40
N GLN A 967 25.15 2.18 -11.19
CA GLN A 967 25.31 0.80 -10.72
C GLN A 967 25.97 -0.09 -11.78
N ILE A 968 27.08 -0.76 -11.41
CA ILE A 968 27.74 -1.79 -12.26
C ILE A 968 27.70 -3.20 -11.66
N TRP A 969 27.48 -3.34 -10.35
CA TRP A 969 27.34 -4.64 -9.68
C TRP A 969 25.88 -4.95 -9.37
N TYR A 970 25.40 -6.08 -9.85
CA TYR A 970 24.02 -6.53 -9.73
C TYR A 970 24.00 -7.84 -8.92
N HIS A 971 23.29 -7.84 -7.79
CA HIS A 971 23.33 -8.95 -6.82
C HIS A 971 22.82 -10.25 -7.44
N LEU A 972 23.62 -11.31 -7.31
CA LEU A 972 23.35 -12.65 -7.82
C LEU A 972 23.09 -13.58 -6.62
N PRO A 973 21.82 -13.89 -6.28
CA PRO A 973 21.54 -14.73 -5.12
C PRO A 973 22.08 -16.14 -5.33
N ARG A 974 22.87 -16.64 -4.37
CA ARG A 974 23.43 -18.02 -4.43
C ARG A 974 22.33 -19.09 -4.57
N SER A 975 21.14 -18.84 -4.05
CA SER A 975 19.97 -19.72 -4.17
C SER A 975 19.39 -19.82 -5.60
N PHE A 976 19.84 -18.98 -6.54
CA PHE A 976 19.50 -19.12 -7.97
C PHE A 976 20.54 -19.95 -8.74
N LEU A 977 21.66 -20.35 -8.10
CA LEU A 977 22.75 -21.09 -8.72
C LEU A 977 22.66 -22.59 -8.42
N ARG A 978 22.86 -23.39 -9.47
CA ARG A 978 23.14 -24.84 -9.43
C ARG A 978 24.66 -25.05 -9.31
N PRO A 979 25.15 -26.20 -8.79
CA PRO A 979 26.58 -26.49 -8.73
C PRO A 979 27.30 -26.32 -10.08
N THR A 980 26.68 -26.77 -11.17
CA THR A 980 27.23 -26.68 -12.53
C THR A 980 26.19 -26.22 -13.54
N GLY A 981 26.64 -25.71 -14.68
CA GLY A 981 25.81 -25.46 -15.87
C GLY A 981 24.76 -24.35 -15.70
N ASN A 982 25.08 -23.26 -15.00
CA ASN A 982 24.16 -22.13 -14.84
C ASN A 982 24.03 -21.36 -16.13
N LEU A 983 22.80 -21.25 -16.66
CA LEU A 983 22.48 -20.50 -17.87
C LEU A 983 22.32 -19.02 -17.54
N LEU A 984 23.29 -18.19 -17.93
CA LEU A 984 23.19 -16.73 -17.90
C LEU A 984 22.67 -16.25 -19.25
N VAL A 985 21.62 -15.42 -19.25
CA VAL A 985 21.08 -14.76 -20.44
C VAL A 985 20.94 -13.26 -20.15
N LEU A 986 21.29 -12.42 -21.13
CA LEU A 986 21.08 -10.98 -21.08
C LEU A 986 20.38 -10.52 -22.35
N PHE A 987 19.50 -9.54 -22.22
CA PHE A 987 19.13 -8.65 -23.32
C PHE A 987 19.99 -7.38 -23.21
N GLU A 988 20.62 -6.97 -24.30
CA GLU A 988 21.37 -5.72 -24.45
C GLU A 988 20.67 -4.85 -25.49
N GLU A 989 20.12 -3.74 -25.01
CA GLU A 989 19.37 -2.76 -25.78
C GLU A 989 20.28 -1.79 -26.53
N GLU A 990 21.52 -1.61 -26.05
CA GLU A 990 22.52 -0.68 -26.57
C GLU A 990 23.73 -1.44 -27.14
N ILE A 991 24.95 -0.98 -26.87
CA ILE A 991 26.19 -1.65 -27.28
C ILE A 991 26.92 -2.06 -26.02
N GLY A 992 26.89 -3.36 -25.71
CA GLY A 992 27.56 -3.98 -24.58
C GLY A 992 28.50 -5.11 -25.00
N ASN A 993 29.62 -5.24 -24.30
CA ASN A 993 30.59 -6.31 -24.52
C ASN A 993 30.49 -7.38 -23.41
N PRO A 994 29.86 -8.54 -23.68
CA PRO A 994 29.65 -9.57 -22.67
C PRO A 994 30.95 -10.25 -22.19
N LEU A 995 32.05 -10.12 -22.93
CA LEU A 995 33.37 -10.64 -22.52
C LEU A 995 33.96 -9.92 -21.29
N GLY A 996 33.47 -8.71 -20.99
CA GLY A 996 33.87 -7.97 -19.79
C GLY A 996 33.07 -8.32 -18.53
N ILE A 997 32.09 -9.22 -18.62
CA ILE A 997 31.28 -9.63 -17.47
C ILE A 997 32.10 -10.55 -16.56
N THR A 998 32.13 -10.22 -15.26
CA THR A 998 32.67 -11.07 -14.21
C THR A 998 31.61 -11.43 -13.18
N VAL A 999 31.74 -12.62 -12.59
CA VAL A 999 31.03 -13.00 -11.37
C VAL A 999 31.98 -12.69 -10.20
N ASP A 1000 31.56 -11.78 -9.34
CA ASP A 1000 32.36 -11.25 -8.23
C ASP A 1000 31.81 -11.73 -6.89
N THR A 1001 32.69 -12.08 -5.94
CA THR A 1001 32.33 -12.19 -4.50
C THR A 1001 32.52 -10.87 -3.77
N ILE A 1002 31.70 -10.61 -2.75
CA ILE A 1002 31.62 -9.36 -1.95
C ILE A 1002 31.98 -9.60 -0.48
#